data_AF-A0A3A8ZTI3-F1
#
_entry.id   AF-A0A3A8ZTI3-F1
#
_cell.length_a   1.000
_cell.length_b   1.000
_cell.length_c   1.000
_cell.angle_alpha   90.00
_cell.angle_beta   90.00
_cell.angle_gamma   90.00
#
_symmetry.space_group_name_H-M   'P 1'
#
loop_
_entity.id
_entity.type
_entity.pdbx_description
1 polymer ?
#
loop_
_entity_poly.entity_id
_entity_poly.type
_entity_poly.pdbx_seq_one_letter_code
_entity_poly.pdbx_strand_id
1 'polypeptide(L)'
;MQNTDRAAEPKKKKKKRTIDKAKVAENKKKAKAKKARMKERRRKEKEREKSGKSELLKSKKVKRADITIIELGEDQDEELLEAEFEQLEIVNVLEEAEAEAVTMDVSEPESGADETSISEKAADKSPISEKNVNETSIPEKNVGESKEAKKEKTGKNSKNSRKRDSRKLRRKAGICAACVVALALVGTGVTFGVRRNFEELAMQSAVVEAMVHTEAVELAAYSKVQHQKESLRKNAGKSTSKALVDAARYMLDGVKNRPRPVEITEENALDFATIESCLINTETGKVDVKMSAEGLAISDDGYYYLFEEKTYETELPGEEYIIEEPKDVDLTFSVNLNYNSAGSRLFSKFVVAIKKDGKFMAVSRPRYITNPEAIAKYRPSFGNTRSKKGLLVDPNKLRGTELDDLGVKHAAYNIPMSKILGETTMAVYPTIYYTYNGKTYAFNGQAISEYDFVFSTLSSKGITTTAIILNDMAPGHTQLIHPKARSGNKRSLYYAFNGTDEAGTEYMAAIGSFLANRYSGTGHGTVMNWVISNEINARSEWNYIEYMDTESYVEEFAKPFRVFYNAIVSVNGNARVYISLDQQWGKSLYSSNGYGSKEILDEFNKNIKACGNIDWGLAQHPYNYPLTSAKAWSLSSKAASYVTESENTPVLTIKNIHVLTNYLQKPEMLTEDGEVRHLILSEMGYTSTAGQELQSASFAYAYKIIEANQYIDSVLLSRQTDASVEVQQGLALGINGPDGSPKSLYTVYKYIDTPECAQYTDYLLPVIGISSWNEVIRQR
;
A
#
# COMPACT_ATOMS: atom_id res chain seq x y z
N MET A 1 63.69 -2.97 61.74
CA MET A 1 64.77 -3.01 60.74
C MET A 1 64.08 -3.06 59.38
N GLN A 2 64.42 -2.19 58.42
CA GLN A 2 63.73 -2.01 57.11
C GLN A 2 62.27 -1.46 57.26
N ASN A 3 61.78 -0.49 56.46
CA ASN A 3 61.62 -0.33 55.00
C ASN A 3 60.52 -1.25 54.42
N THR A 4 59.60 -0.81 53.54
CA THR A 4 59.43 0.48 52.80
C THR A 4 57.96 0.68 52.37
N ASP A 5 57.59 1.92 51.99
CA ASP A 5 56.58 2.38 50.99
C ASP A 5 55.27 1.56 50.75
N ARG A 6 54.08 2.16 50.60
CA ARG A 6 53.71 3.30 49.72
C ARG A 6 52.34 3.89 50.13
N ALA A 7 51.97 5.06 49.59
CA ALA A 7 50.81 5.86 50.04
C ALA A 7 49.43 5.48 49.43
N ALA A 8 48.35 5.75 50.18
CA ALA A 8 46.96 5.86 49.70
C ALA A 8 46.10 6.73 50.66
N GLU A 9 45.06 7.40 50.13
CA GLU A 9 44.35 8.53 50.78
C GLU A 9 43.08 8.15 51.61
N PRO A 10 42.39 9.09 52.30
CA PRO A 10 41.80 8.80 53.62
C PRO A 10 40.39 8.21 53.65
N LYS A 11 40.17 7.29 54.61
CA LYS A 11 38.85 6.69 54.92
C LYS A 11 38.06 7.53 55.93
N LYS A 12 36.93 8.11 55.49
CA LYS A 12 36.00 8.89 56.35
C LYS A 12 35.42 8.05 57.50
N LYS A 13 35.43 8.59 58.73
CA LYS A 13 34.91 7.92 59.96
C LYS A 13 33.39 7.69 59.87
N LYS A 14 32.93 6.46 60.10
CA LYS A 14 31.49 6.11 60.17
C LYS A 14 30.86 6.58 61.50
N LYS A 15 29.82 7.42 61.46
CA LYS A 15 28.93 7.65 62.62
C LYS A 15 28.06 6.41 62.86
N LYS A 16 28.03 5.88 64.09
CA LYS A 16 27.01 4.90 64.51
C LYS A 16 25.64 5.60 64.54
N ARG A 17 24.62 5.00 63.90
CA ARG A 17 23.21 5.40 64.06
C ARG A 17 22.57 4.57 65.17
N THR A 18 22.06 5.21 66.20
CA THR A 18 21.21 4.57 67.21
C THR A 18 19.83 4.32 66.63
N ILE A 19 19.30 3.11 66.74
CA ILE A 19 17.97 2.75 66.21
C ILE A 19 16.92 2.95 67.30
N ASP A 20 15.96 3.83 67.04
CA ASP A 20 14.76 4.00 67.87
C ASP A 20 13.89 2.73 67.84
N LYS A 21 13.90 2.00 68.95
CA LYS A 21 13.14 0.75 69.12
C LYS A 21 11.63 0.98 69.17
N ALA A 22 11.15 2.14 69.63
CA ALA A 22 9.73 2.45 69.71
C ALA A 22 9.12 2.62 68.32
N LYS A 23 9.79 3.39 67.45
CA LYS A 23 9.37 3.61 66.05
C LYS A 23 9.39 2.32 65.21
N VAL A 24 10.34 1.41 65.49
CA VAL A 24 10.35 0.05 64.91
C VAL A 24 9.15 -0.79 65.40
N ALA A 25 8.83 -0.75 66.69
CA ALA A 25 7.68 -1.47 67.25
C ALA A 25 6.34 -0.96 66.69
N GLU A 26 6.19 0.37 66.56
CA GLU A 26 5.00 1.00 65.98
C GLU A 26 4.80 0.59 64.51
N ASN A 27 5.86 0.65 63.69
CA ASN A 27 5.83 0.20 62.31
C ASN A 27 5.48 -1.30 62.20
N LYS A 28 5.99 -2.14 63.11
CA LYS A 28 5.64 -3.57 63.17
C LYS A 28 4.16 -3.79 63.53
N LYS A 29 3.58 -2.95 64.40
CA LYS A 29 2.14 -2.94 64.74
C LYS A 29 1.29 -2.52 63.53
N LYS A 30 1.65 -1.43 62.85
CA LYS A 30 1.01 -0.95 61.60
C LYS A 30 1.06 -1.99 60.48
N ALA A 31 2.20 -2.66 60.28
CA ALA A 31 2.35 -3.74 59.30
C ALA A 31 1.45 -4.96 59.62
N LYS A 32 1.37 -5.37 60.89
CA LYS A 32 0.50 -6.47 61.33
C LYS A 32 -0.98 -6.15 61.08
N ALA A 33 -1.40 -4.91 61.32
CA ALA A 33 -2.75 -4.44 61.02
C ALA A 33 -3.06 -4.40 59.51
N LYS A 34 -2.12 -3.93 58.67
CA LYS A 34 -2.28 -3.96 57.19
C LYS A 34 -2.41 -5.39 56.66
N LYS A 35 -1.64 -6.34 57.20
CA LYS A 35 -1.72 -7.77 56.84
C LYS A 35 -3.04 -8.41 57.29
N ALA A 36 -3.59 -8.02 58.45
CA ALA A 36 -4.91 -8.46 58.91
C ALA A 36 -6.03 -7.97 57.96
N ARG A 37 -6.07 -6.66 57.65
CA ARG A 37 -7.05 -6.08 56.71
C ARG A 37 -7.01 -6.73 55.33
N MET A 38 -5.83 -7.05 54.79
CA MET A 38 -5.74 -7.81 53.52
C MET A 38 -6.27 -9.25 53.62
N LYS A 39 -6.03 -9.95 54.74
CA LYS A 39 -6.57 -11.31 54.96
C LYS A 39 -8.10 -11.29 55.05
N GLU A 40 -8.65 -10.28 55.72
CA GLU A 40 -10.11 -10.09 55.82
C GLU A 40 -10.73 -9.71 54.48
N ARG A 41 -10.11 -8.79 53.71
CA ARG A 41 -10.58 -8.44 52.37
C ARG A 41 -10.64 -9.68 51.48
N ARG A 42 -9.55 -10.45 51.38
CA ARG A 42 -9.50 -11.73 50.62
C ARG A 42 -10.51 -12.77 51.10
N ARG A 43 -10.93 -12.74 52.37
CA ARG A 43 -11.98 -13.63 52.87
C ARG A 43 -13.36 -13.19 52.35
N LYS A 44 -13.70 -11.91 52.46
CA LYS A 44 -14.95 -11.32 51.93
C LYS A 44 -15.03 -11.42 50.40
N GLU A 45 -13.89 -11.32 49.71
CA GLU A 45 -13.70 -11.52 48.27
C GLU A 45 -14.06 -12.98 47.88
N LYS A 46 -13.52 -13.98 48.59
CA LYS A 46 -13.88 -15.41 48.39
C LYS A 46 -15.30 -15.79 48.81
N GLU A 47 -15.86 -15.11 49.81
CA GLU A 47 -17.25 -15.29 50.22
C GLU A 47 -18.22 -14.73 49.16
N ARG A 48 -17.86 -13.61 48.50
CA ARG A 48 -18.55 -13.10 47.29
C ARG A 48 -18.39 -14.00 46.06
N GLU A 49 -17.21 -14.57 45.81
CA GLU A 49 -17.05 -15.57 44.74
C GLU A 49 -17.95 -16.79 44.95
N LYS A 50 -18.16 -17.21 46.20
CA LYS A 50 -19.05 -18.34 46.54
C LYS A 50 -20.53 -17.98 46.43
N SER A 51 -20.97 -16.79 46.84
CA SER A 51 -22.35 -16.36 46.61
C SER A 51 -22.62 -16.23 45.11
N GLY A 52 -21.75 -15.52 44.38
CA GLY A 52 -21.86 -15.34 42.93
C GLY A 52 -21.89 -16.65 42.16
N LYS A 53 -21.07 -17.65 42.51
CA LYS A 53 -21.15 -18.99 41.88
C LYS A 53 -22.44 -19.76 42.23
N SER A 54 -22.99 -19.56 43.43
CA SER A 54 -24.28 -20.14 43.83
C SER A 54 -25.45 -19.50 43.07
N GLU A 55 -25.42 -18.19 42.89
CA GLU A 55 -26.40 -17.43 42.10
C GLU A 55 -26.27 -17.76 40.60
N LEU A 56 -25.06 -17.89 40.07
CA LEU A 56 -24.81 -18.34 38.68
C LEU A 56 -25.31 -19.76 38.41
N LEU A 57 -25.23 -20.67 39.41
CA LEU A 57 -25.77 -22.02 39.33
C LEU A 57 -27.31 -22.06 39.43
N LYS A 58 -27.92 -21.11 40.16
CA LYS A 58 -29.38 -20.94 40.18
C LYS A 58 -29.89 -20.32 38.89
N SER A 59 -29.26 -19.27 38.38
CA SER A 59 -29.67 -18.62 37.12
C SER A 59 -29.50 -19.53 35.91
N LYS A 60 -28.42 -20.32 35.84
CA LYS A 60 -28.24 -21.37 34.79
C LYS A 60 -29.27 -22.51 34.84
N LYS A 61 -30.05 -22.65 35.92
CA LYS A 61 -31.19 -23.58 35.99
C LYS A 61 -32.55 -22.94 35.66
N VAL A 62 -32.62 -21.61 35.52
CA VAL A 62 -33.86 -20.86 35.26
C VAL A 62 -33.86 -20.20 33.88
N LYS A 63 -32.68 -19.86 33.32
CA LYS A 63 -32.52 -19.47 31.91
C LYS A 63 -32.03 -20.67 31.08
N ARG A 64 -32.93 -21.61 30.78
CA ARG A 64 -32.73 -22.69 29.79
C ARG A 64 -33.84 -22.75 28.73
N ALA A 65 -34.53 -21.63 28.55
CA ALA A 65 -35.32 -21.29 27.39
C ALA A 65 -34.80 -19.95 26.86
N ASP A 66 -34.88 -19.78 25.55
CA ASP A 66 -34.94 -18.51 24.83
C ASP A 66 -33.79 -17.52 25.10
N ILE A 67 -32.65 -17.82 24.47
CA ILE A 67 -31.79 -16.78 23.87
C ILE A 67 -31.81 -17.06 22.37
N THR A 68 -32.83 -16.55 21.68
CA THR A 68 -32.85 -16.47 20.23
C THR A 68 -31.74 -15.50 19.82
N ILE A 69 -30.79 -15.98 19.00
CA ILE A 69 -29.89 -15.08 18.29
C ILE A 69 -30.75 -14.48 17.18
N ILE A 70 -30.89 -13.16 17.20
CA ILE A 70 -31.75 -12.45 16.26
C ILE A 70 -30.91 -12.20 15.01
N GLU A 71 -31.17 -12.99 13.97
CA GLU A 71 -30.89 -12.60 12.60
C GLU A 71 -31.89 -11.49 12.24
N LEU A 72 -31.37 -10.30 11.97
CA LEU A 72 -32.10 -9.18 11.40
C LEU A 72 -31.19 -8.50 10.38
N GLY A 73 -31.58 -8.67 9.13
CA GLY A 73 -31.00 -8.11 7.90
C GLY A 73 -32.05 -8.20 6.79
N GLU A 74 -32.71 -9.36 6.70
CA GLU A 74 -33.77 -9.71 5.73
C GLU A 74 -34.85 -8.61 5.57
N ASP A 75 -35.27 -7.95 6.65
CA ASP A 75 -36.25 -6.83 6.64
C ASP A 75 -35.84 -5.60 5.77
N GLN A 76 -34.58 -5.49 5.34
CA GLN A 76 -34.11 -4.46 4.39
C GLN A 76 -33.73 -5.02 3.01
N ASP A 77 -33.67 -6.35 2.86
CA ASP A 77 -33.31 -6.98 1.60
C ASP A 77 -34.51 -7.04 0.63
N GLU A 78 -35.75 -7.24 1.11
CA GLU A 78 -36.95 -7.41 0.27
C GLU A 78 -37.17 -6.29 -0.77
N GLU A 79 -37.05 -5.01 -0.38
CA GLU A 79 -37.30 -3.85 -1.29
C GLU A 79 -36.13 -3.58 -2.27
N LEU A 80 -34.98 -4.25 -2.10
CA LEU A 80 -33.89 -4.29 -3.09
C LEU A 80 -33.97 -5.55 -3.97
N LEU A 81 -34.42 -6.69 -3.43
CA LEU A 81 -34.58 -7.94 -4.16
C LEU A 81 -35.60 -7.83 -5.29
N GLU A 82 -36.66 -7.03 -5.15
CA GLU A 82 -37.57 -6.69 -6.26
C GLU A 82 -36.84 -6.02 -7.44
N ALA A 83 -35.79 -5.23 -7.20
CA ALA A 83 -35.02 -4.55 -8.24
C ALA A 83 -33.98 -5.45 -8.93
N GLU A 84 -33.52 -6.53 -8.28
CA GLU A 84 -32.81 -7.62 -8.97
C GLU A 84 -33.77 -8.50 -9.78
N PHE A 85 -34.98 -8.73 -9.24
CA PHE A 85 -36.03 -9.50 -9.92
C PHE A 85 -36.42 -8.86 -11.26
N GLU A 86 -36.66 -7.54 -11.30
CA GLU A 86 -36.91 -6.81 -12.56
C GLU A 86 -35.79 -7.04 -13.60
N GLN A 87 -34.52 -7.10 -13.19
CA GLN A 87 -33.41 -7.32 -14.12
C GLN A 87 -33.30 -8.76 -14.60
N LEU A 88 -33.51 -9.74 -13.72
CA LEU A 88 -33.58 -11.17 -14.11
C LEU A 88 -34.76 -11.43 -15.06
N GLU A 89 -35.92 -10.82 -14.81
CA GLU A 89 -37.09 -10.94 -15.65
C GLU A 89 -36.89 -10.26 -17.02
N ILE A 90 -36.29 -9.06 -17.06
CA ILE A 90 -35.89 -8.40 -18.32
C ILE A 90 -34.87 -9.24 -19.11
N VAL A 91 -33.88 -9.86 -18.46
CA VAL A 91 -32.91 -10.73 -19.14
C VAL A 91 -33.59 -11.97 -19.71
N ASN A 92 -34.48 -12.62 -18.97
CA ASN A 92 -35.23 -13.78 -19.46
C ASN A 92 -36.13 -13.42 -20.65
N VAL A 93 -36.85 -12.30 -20.58
CA VAL A 93 -37.71 -11.82 -21.68
C VAL A 93 -36.90 -11.47 -22.94
N LEU A 94 -35.68 -10.96 -22.78
CA LEU A 94 -34.77 -10.74 -23.91
C LEU A 94 -34.21 -12.05 -24.48
N GLU A 95 -33.88 -13.04 -23.64
CA GLU A 95 -33.43 -14.36 -24.11
C GLU A 95 -34.56 -15.15 -24.82
N GLU A 96 -35.82 -15.03 -24.38
CA GLU A 96 -36.98 -15.59 -25.12
C GLU A 96 -37.18 -14.88 -26.48
N ALA A 97 -37.08 -13.55 -26.53
CA ALA A 97 -37.23 -12.79 -27.78
C ALA A 97 -36.11 -13.08 -28.80
N GLU A 98 -34.86 -13.22 -28.36
CA GLU A 98 -33.76 -13.66 -29.25
C GLU A 98 -33.91 -15.14 -29.66
N ALA A 99 -34.43 -16.00 -28.79
CA ALA A 99 -34.68 -17.41 -29.13
C ALA A 99 -35.75 -17.58 -30.22
N GLU A 100 -36.88 -16.85 -30.15
CA GLU A 100 -37.88 -16.87 -31.23
C GLU A 100 -37.28 -16.36 -32.56
N ALA A 101 -36.55 -15.24 -32.53
CA ALA A 101 -35.93 -14.66 -33.73
C ALA A 101 -34.96 -15.61 -34.46
N VAL A 102 -34.24 -16.46 -33.73
CA VAL A 102 -33.30 -17.45 -34.30
C VAL A 102 -34.00 -18.67 -34.92
N THR A 103 -35.29 -18.88 -34.67
CA THR A 103 -36.06 -20.00 -35.27
C THR A 103 -36.70 -19.69 -36.64
N MET A 104 -36.57 -18.46 -37.15
CA MET A 104 -37.33 -17.97 -38.30
C MET A 104 -36.52 -17.65 -39.59
N ASP A 105 -35.34 -18.24 -39.81
CA ASP A 105 -34.74 -18.23 -41.16
C ASP A 105 -33.89 -19.49 -41.48
N VAL A 106 -34.52 -20.48 -42.13
CA VAL A 106 -33.83 -21.58 -42.84
C VAL A 106 -34.64 -22.02 -44.08
N SER A 107 -34.41 -21.37 -45.23
CA SER A 107 -34.71 -21.97 -46.55
C SER A 107 -33.73 -21.50 -47.63
N GLU A 108 -33.26 -22.44 -48.45
CA GLU A 108 -32.15 -22.25 -49.40
C GLU A 108 -32.52 -21.48 -50.70
N PRO A 109 -31.53 -20.98 -51.47
CA PRO A 109 -31.71 -19.86 -52.40
C PRO A 109 -31.80 -20.24 -53.88
N GLU A 110 -32.18 -19.29 -54.75
CA GLU A 110 -31.72 -19.30 -56.14
C GLU A 110 -31.62 -17.90 -56.79
N SER A 111 -30.95 -17.86 -57.95
CA SER A 111 -30.47 -16.76 -58.79
C SER A 111 -31.39 -15.53 -59.05
N GLY A 112 -30.77 -14.38 -59.34
CA GLY A 112 -31.39 -13.23 -60.03
C GLY A 112 -30.39 -12.11 -60.34
N ALA A 113 -30.63 -11.32 -61.38
CA ALA A 113 -29.78 -10.19 -61.80
C ALA A 113 -30.60 -8.94 -62.20
N ASP A 114 -29.85 -7.85 -62.42
CA ASP A 114 -30.20 -6.60 -63.14
C ASP A 114 -30.99 -5.44 -62.49
N GLU A 115 -30.29 -4.29 -62.52
CA GLU A 115 -30.70 -2.93 -62.93
C GLU A 115 -31.66 -2.00 -62.14
N THR A 116 -31.15 -0.76 -61.95
CA THR A 116 -31.86 0.55 -61.91
C THR A 116 -32.85 0.83 -60.76
N SER A 117 -32.50 1.66 -59.77
CA SER A 117 -32.59 3.16 -59.72
C SER A 117 -34.03 3.68 -59.49
N ILE A 118 -34.32 4.76 -58.76
CA ILE A 118 -33.68 6.10 -58.62
C ILE A 118 -33.77 6.64 -57.17
N SER A 119 -32.90 7.62 -56.86
CA SER A 119 -32.71 8.53 -55.69
C SER A 119 -33.95 9.07 -54.92
N GLU A 120 -33.89 9.82 -53.82
CA GLU A 120 -32.97 10.85 -53.23
C GLU A 120 -33.06 10.80 -51.67
N LYS A 121 -32.25 11.46 -50.82
CA LYS A 121 -31.29 12.58 -50.98
C LYS A 121 -30.24 12.56 -49.83
N ALA A 122 -28.97 12.83 -50.12
CA ALA A 122 -27.94 13.13 -49.11
C ALA A 122 -26.80 13.98 -49.70
N ALA A 123 -26.20 14.87 -48.89
CA ALA A 123 -25.02 15.70 -49.18
C ALA A 123 -24.47 16.22 -47.82
N ASP A 124 -23.21 16.60 -47.60
CA ASP A 124 -22.01 16.74 -48.45
C ASP A 124 -20.79 16.82 -47.48
N LYS A 125 -19.54 16.34 -47.67
CA LYS A 125 -18.75 15.87 -48.82
C LYS A 125 -17.82 14.71 -48.43
N SER A 126 -17.16 14.10 -49.43
CA SER A 126 -16.11 13.07 -49.27
C SER A 126 -14.72 13.53 -49.78
N PRO A 127 -13.62 12.76 -49.57
CA PRO A 127 -12.24 13.11 -49.97
C PRO A 127 -11.69 12.26 -51.15
N ILE A 128 -10.35 12.28 -51.36
CA ILE A 128 -9.46 11.25 -51.99
C ILE A 128 -8.87 11.49 -53.42
N SER A 129 -7.56 11.19 -53.53
CA SER A 129 -6.66 10.79 -54.66
C SER A 129 -6.39 11.65 -55.92
N GLU A 130 -5.12 12.06 -56.04
CA GLU A 130 -4.12 11.76 -57.11
C GLU A 130 -4.51 11.43 -58.58
N LYS A 131 -3.80 12.07 -59.54
CA LYS A 131 -2.82 11.39 -60.44
C LYS A 131 -2.00 12.35 -61.35
N ASN A 132 -0.69 12.03 -61.51
CA ASN A 132 0.18 11.96 -62.72
C ASN A 132 -0.08 12.89 -63.95
N VAL A 133 0.88 13.29 -64.81
CA VAL A 133 2.30 12.93 -65.11
C VAL A 133 2.94 14.12 -65.90
N ASN A 134 4.23 14.36 -66.09
CA ASN A 134 5.54 13.82 -65.63
C ASN A 134 6.44 15.09 -65.39
N GLU A 135 7.75 15.32 -65.62
CA GLU A 135 9.06 14.68 -65.94
C GLU A 135 10.13 15.80 -65.67
N THR A 136 11.44 15.66 -65.42
CA THR A 136 12.48 14.62 -65.15
C THR A 136 13.51 15.34 -64.20
N SER A 137 14.60 14.82 -63.61
CA SER A 137 15.34 13.54 -63.65
C SER A 137 16.08 13.28 -62.30
N ILE A 138 17.03 12.33 -62.31
CA ILE A 138 17.64 11.56 -61.18
C ILE A 138 19.10 11.21 -61.61
N PRO A 139 20.12 10.88 -60.75
CA PRO A 139 20.18 10.50 -59.32
C PRO A 139 21.06 11.47 -58.44
N GLU A 140 21.21 11.40 -57.11
CA GLU A 140 21.57 10.31 -56.14
C GLU A 140 23.00 9.70 -56.32
N LYS A 141 23.77 9.24 -55.31
CA LYS A 141 23.65 9.20 -53.82
C LYS A 141 25.02 9.03 -53.13
N ASN A 142 25.07 9.29 -51.81
CA ASN A 142 25.88 8.68 -50.73
C ASN A 142 27.44 8.56 -50.75
N VAL A 143 28.03 9.10 -49.66
CA VAL A 143 28.99 8.48 -48.68
C VAL A 143 30.18 7.62 -49.19
N GLY A 144 31.42 8.02 -48.83
CA GLY A 144 32.61 7.15 -48.92
C GLY A 144 33.97 7.75 -48.49
N GLU A 145 34.40 7.41 -47.26
CA GLU A 145 35.76 7.40 -46.68
C GLU A 145 37.02 8.08 -47.32
N SER A 146 37.66 8.93 -46.49
CA SER A 146 39.09 8.83 -46.05
C SER A 146 40.26 9.67 -46.63
N LYS A 147 41.08 10.15 -45.66
CA LYS A 147 42.56 10.31 -45.61
C LYS A 147 43.33 11.37 -46.44
N GLU A 148 44.10 12.14 -45.66
CA GLU A 148 45.51 12.58 -45.89
C GLU A 148 45.84 13.51 -47.09
N ALA A 149 47.05 14.07 -47.22
CA ALA A 149 47.89 14.83 -46.26
C ALA A 149 49.12 15.44 -47.00
N LYS A 150 49.62 16.59 -46.52
CA LYS A 150 50.93 17.20 -46.91
C LYS A 150 50.98 17.67 -48.40
N LYS A 151 51.94 18.48 -48.89
CA LYS A 151 53.19 19.04 -48.34
C LYS A 151 53.66 20.26 -49.17
N GLU A 152 54.20 21.30 -48.52
CA GLU A 152 55.26 22.23 -49.05
C GLU A 152 54.99 23.02 -50.37
N LYS A 153 55.68 24.13 -50.74
CA LYS A 153 56.84 24.84 -50.16
C LYS A 153 56.89 26.33 -50.57
N THR A 154 57.37 27.18 -49.64
CA THR A 154 58.17 28.42 -49.81
C THR A 154 58.09 29.32 -51.06
N GLY A 155 57.98 30.63 -50.82
CA GLY A 155 58.51 31.67 -51.71
C GLY A 155 59.03 32.90 -50.93
N LYS A 156 60.26 33.37 -51.22
CA LYS A 156 60.76 34.69 -50.79
C LYS A 156 61.86 35.18 -51.75
N ASN A 157 62.08 36.50 -51.78
CA ASN A 157 62.64 37.19 -52.95
C ASN A 157 64.17 37.12 -53.15
N SER A 158 64.55 37.51 -54.37
CA SER A 158 65.90 37.63 -54.96
C SER A 158 66.88 38.58 -54.21
N LYS A 159 68.19 38.67 -54.51
CA LYS A 159 69.04 38.16 -55.62
C LYS A 159 70.54 38.09 -55.22
N ASN A 160 71.35 37.47 -56.09
CA ASN A 160 72.83 37.40 -56.17
C ASN A 160 73.68 38.59 -55.64
N SER A 161 74.97 38.46 -55.25
CA SER A 161 75.89 37.28 -55.26
C SER A 161 77.21 37.48 -54.48
N ARG A 162 77.86 36.37 -54.10
CA ARG A 162 79.33 36.04 -54.01
C ARG A 162 80.37 37.21 -53.97
N LYS A 163 81.47 37.15 -53.19
CA LYS A 163 82.25 35.97 -52.71
C LYS A 163 83.27 36.32 -51.60
N ARG A 164 83.66 35.28 -50.84
CA ARG A 164 84.94 35.06 -50.09
C ARG A 164 85.24 35.81 -48.76
N ASP A 165 85.68 34.96 -47.82
CA ASP A 165 86.78 35.08 -46.83
C ASP A 165 86.91 36.25 -45.83
N SER A 166 87.47 36.04 -44.63
CA SER A 166 87.14 35.07 -43.55
C SER A 166 87.98 35.39 -42.29
N ARG A 167 87.48 34.98 -41.11
CA ARG A 167 88.27 34.67 -39.89
C ARG A 167 89.37 35.66 -39.44
N LYS A 168 89.02 36.87 -38.96
CA LYS A 168 89.91 37.62 -38.03
C LYS A 168 89.22 38.54 -36.98
N LEU A 169 87.94 38.30 -36.64
CA LEU A 169 87.21 39.11 -35.65
C LEU A 169 86.48 38.31 -34.53
N ARG A 170 86.94 37.10 -34.20
CA ARG A 170 86.42 36.30 -33.06
C ARG A 170 87.40 36.24 -31.88
N ARG A 171 87.43 37.29 -31.03
CA ARG A 171 87.90 37.14 -29.62
C ARG A 171 87.54 38.25 -28.61
N LYS A 172 87.05 39.43 -29.02
CA LYS A 172 86.77 40.56 -28.08
C LYS A 172 85.28 40.87 -27.82
N ALA A 173 84.33 40.25 -28.51
CA ALA A 173 82.89 40.54 -28.34
C ALA A 173 82.17 39.69 -27.27
N GLY A 174 82.82 38.69 -26.68
CA GLY A 174 82.15 37.65 -25.90
C GLY A 174 81.83 37.98 -24.43
N ILE A 175 82.42 39.04 -23.86
CA ILE A 175 82.35 39.29 -22.41
C ILE A 175 81.26 40.32 -22.05
N CYS A 176 81.16 41.43 -22.78
CA CYS A 176 80.17 42.48 -22.49
C CYS A 176 78.71 42.02 -22.68
N ALA A 177 78.47 41.05 -23.57
CA ALA A 177 77.13 40.54 -23.84
C ALA A 177 76.51 39.77 -22.65
N ALA A 178 77.32 39.12 -21.81
CA ALA A 178 76.82 38.31 -20.70
C ALA A 178 76.23 39.17 -19.58
N CYS A 179 76.89 40.29 -19.22
CA CYS A 179 76.48 41.14 -18.10
C CYS A 179 75.15 41.88 -18.37
N VAL A 180 74.91 42.29 -19.62
CA VAL A 180 73.67 42.99 -20.00
C VAL A 180 72.45 42.07 -19.94
N VAL A 181 72.60 40.81 -20.39
CA VAL A 181 71.52 39.81 -20.35
C VAL A 181 71.15 39.43 -18.90
N ALA A 182 72.14 39.28 -18.02
CA ALA A 182 71.91 38.94 -16.61
C ALA A 182 71.07 40.01 -15.88
N LEU A 183 71.38 41.30 -16.08
CA LEU A 183 70.65 42.41 -15.45
C LEU A 183 69.24 42.59 -16.03
N ALA A 184 69.06 42.38 -17.34
CA ALA A 184 67.75 42.47 -17.99
C ALA A 184 66.75 41.41 -17.45
N LEU A 185 67.22 40.19 -17.16
CA LEU A 185 66.38 39.09 -16.66
C LEU A 185 65.90 39.31 -15.21
N VAL A 186 66.68 39.97 -14.37
CA VAL A 186 66.24 40.29 -12.99
C VAL A 186 65.18 41.40 -13.01
N GLY A 187 65.37 42.45 -13.81
CA GLY A 187 64.41 43.55 -13.93
C GLY A 187 63.05 43.12 -14.48
N THR A 188 63.03 42.23 -15.48
CA THR A 188 61.78 41.68 -16.03
C THR A 188 61.13 40.66 -15.08
N GLY A 189 61.91 39.84 -14.39
CA GLY A 189 61.39 38.90 -13.39
C GLY A 189 60.66 39.59 -12.23
N VAL A 190 61.24 40.65 -11.67
CA VAL A 190 60.61 41.41 -10.56
C VAL A 190 59.36 42.15 -11.03
N THR A 191 59.40 42.82 -12.20
CA THR A 191 58.23 43.55 -12.71
C THR A 191 57.09 42.63 -13.13
N PHE A 192 57.38 41.46 -13.71
CA PHE A 192 56.37 40.43 -14.01
C PHE A 192 55.80 39.80 -12.74
N GLY A 193 56.65 39.50 -11.75
CA GLY A 193 56.22 38.95 -10.46
C GLY A 193 55.33 39.90 -9.66
N VAL A 194 55.72 41.17 -9.53
CA VAL A 194 54.91 42.20 -8.85
C VAL A 194 53.59 42.44 -9.60
N ARG A 195 53.64 42.54 -10.93
CA ARG A 195 52.44 42.73 -11.75
C ARG A 195 51.47 41.55 -11.62
N ARG A 196 51.96 40.32 -11.72
CA ARG A 196 51.16 39.11 -11.49
C ARG A 196 50.58 39.08 -10.08
N ASN A 197 51.34 39.46 -9.05
CA ASN A 197 50.85 39.49 -7.67
C ASN A 197 49.79 40.60 -7.46
N PHE A 198 49.86 41.73 -8.18
CA PHE A 198 48.80 42.73 -8.22
C PHE A 198 47.58 42.29 -9.04
N GLU A 199 47.76 41.53 -10.12
CA GLU A 199 46.68 40.94 -10.91
C GLU A 199 45.99 39.78 -10.16
N GLU A 200 46.74 39.00 -9.35
CA GLU A 200 46.20 38.01 -8.40
C GLU A 200 45.50 38.68 -7.21
N LEU A 201 46.01 39.81 -6.68
CA LEU A 201 45.31 40.62 -5.66
C LEU A 201 44.06 41.32 -6.21
N ALA A 202 44.08 41.78 -7.46
CA ALA A 202 42.90 42.34 -8.13
C ALA A 202 41.84 41.27 -8.41
N MET A 203 42.25 40.06 -8.85
CA MET A 203 41.34 38.91 -8.91
C MET A 203 40.81 38.53 -7.53
N GLN A 204 41.63 38.51 -6.48
CA GLN A 204 41.16 38.23 -5.12
C GLN A 204 40.18 39.30 -4.62
N SER A 205 40.44 40.57 -4.90
CA SER A 205 39.51 41.67 -4.58
C SER A 205 38.20 41.54 -5.35
N ALA A 206 38.25 41.30 -6.67
CA ALA A 206 37.06 41.13 -7.50
C ALA A 206 36.28 39.83 -7.18
N VAL A 207 36.95 38.77 -6.73
CA VAL A 207 36.32 37.54 -6.22
C VAL A 207 35.68 37.79 -4.86
N VAL A 208 36.29 38.57 -3.97
CA VAL A 208 35.68 38.99 -2.70
C VAL A 208 34.47 39.90 -2.95
N GLU A 209 34.56 40.82 -3.91
CA GLU A 209 33.47 41.72 -4.32
C GLU A 209 32.31 40.94 -4.97
N ALA A 210 32.60 39.94 -5.80
CA ALA A 210 31.61 39.00 -6.34
C ALA A 210 31.00 38.06 -5.27
N MET A 211 31.79 37.66 -4.26
CA MET A 211 31.30 36.91 -3.09
C MET A 211 30.37 37.74 -2.19
N VAL A 212 30.42 39.07 -2.26
CA VAL A 212 29.50 39.98 -1.55
C VAL A 212 28.24 40.27 -2.38
N HIS A 213 28.28 40.11 -3.71
CA HIS A 213 27.20 40.47 -4.63
C HIS A 213 26.36 39.29 -5.16
N THR A 214 26.31 38.16 -4.46
CA THR A 214 25.37 37.06 -4.78
C THR A 214 24.72 36.48 -3.53
N GLU A 215 23.40 36.65 -3.40
CA GLU A 215 22.59 36.11 -2.30
C GLU A 215 22.75 34.57 -2.17
N ALA A 216 23.02 33.89 -3.29
CA ALA A 216 23.38 32.48 -3.37
C ALA A 216 24.69 32.04 -2.66
N VAL A 217 25.36 32.94 -1.92
CA VAL A 217 26.56 32.68 -1.12
C VAL A 217 26.25 32.49 0.38
N GLU A 218 25.33 33.26 0.98
CA GLU A 218 24.95 33.05 2.38
C GLU A 218 24.34 31.64 2.58
N LEU A 219 23.55 31.23 1.60
CA LEU A 219 22.93 29.91 1.50
C LEU A 219 23.97 28.77 1.51
N ALA A 220 25.10 28.97 0.83
CA ALA A 220 26.19 28.00 0.74
C ALA A 220 27.11 28.00 1.98
N ALA A 221 27.04 29.03 2.83
CA ALA A 221 27.83 29.12 4.05
C ALA A 221 27.28 28.22 5.18
N TYR A 222 25.97 27.94 5.18
CA TYR A 222 25.31 27.30 6.32
C TYR A 222 25.32 25.76 6.29
N SER A 223 25.06 25.12 5.14
CA SER A 223 24.95 23.63 5.05
C SER A 223 26.21 22.91 5.54
N LYS A 224 27.41 23.41 5.18
CA LYS A 224 28.69 22.82 5.59
C LYS A 224 29.02 22.94 7.10
N VAL A 225 28.24 23.68 7.90
CA VAL A 225 28.51 23.84 9.35
C VAL A 225 28.28 22.54 10.13
N GLN A 226 27.42 21.62 9.67
CA GLN A 226 27.23 20.32 10.35
C GLN A 226 28.46 19.42 10.21
N HIS A 227 29.01 19.26 9.00
CA HIS A 227 30.25 18.48 8.79
C HIS A 227 31.47 19.04 9.54
N GLN A 228 31.48 20.33 9.89
CA GLN A 228 32.50 20.89 10.77
C GLN A 228 32.43 20.34 12.21
N LYS A 229 31.23 20.11 12.79
CA LYS A 229 31.10 19.70 14.20
C LYS A 229 31.75 18.34 14.49
N GLU A 230 31.67 17.37 13.56
CA GLU A 230 32.30 16.07 13.73
C GLU A 230 33.79 16.07 13.39
N SER A 231 34.17 16.72 12.28
CA SER A 231 35.55 16.73 11.80
C SER A 231 36.49 17.53 12.71
N LEU A 232 36.04 18.67 13.23
CA LEU A 232 36.81 19.48 14.19
C LEU A 232 37.01 18.77 15.53
N ARG A 233 36.03 17.98 15.99
CA ARG A 233 36.14 17.18 17.23
C ARG A 233 37.24 16.11 17.17
N LYS A 234 37.59 15.59 15.99
CA LYS A 234 38.69 14.61 15.82
C LYS A 234 40.08 15.24 15.66
N ASN A 235 40.18 16.50 15.23
CA ASN A 235 41.44 17.11 14.78
C ASN A 235 41.91 18.35 15.56
N ALA A 236 41.28 18.68 16.68
CA ALA A 236 41.66 19.80 17.54
C ALA A 236 43.07 19.62 18.17
N GLY A 237 44.13 20.12 17.51
CA GLY A 237 45.46 20.23 18.12
C GLY A 237 46.71 20.24 17.23
N LYS A 238 46.63 20.24 15.89
CA LYS A 238 47.83 20.22 15.01
C LYS A 238 47.80 21.20 13.83
N SER A 239 48.79 22.09 13.78
CA SER A 239 49.20 22.95 12.65
C SER A 239 48.08 23.71 11.93
N THR A 240 47.82 24.94 12.37
CA THR A 240 46.84 25.88 11.79
C THR A 240 47.00 26.09 10.27
N SER A 241 48.24 26.18 9.77
CA SER A 241 48.52 26.38 8.34
C SER A 241 48.10 25.20 7.47
N LYS A 242 48.26 23.95 7.95
CA LYS A 242 47.81 22.77 7.19
C LYS A 242 46.29 22.69 7.17
N ALA A 243 45.62 22.94 8.31
CA ALA A 243 44.17 23.00 8.36
C ALA A 243 43.59 24.07 7.42
N LEU A 244 44.26 25.22 7.27
CA LEU A 244 43.84 26.31 6.37
C LEU A 244 44.05 25.94 4.89
N VAL A 245 45.15 25.27 4.54
CA VAL A 245 45.38 24.77 3.17
C VAL A 245 44.43 23.62 2.81
N ASP A 246 44.16 22.70 3.74
CA ASP A 246 43.24 21.59 3.51
C ASP A 246 41.79 22.11 3.42
N ALA A 247 41.40 23.12 4.21
CA ALA A 247 40.13 23.84 4.06
C ALA A 247 40.03 24.59 2.72
N ALA A 248 41.11 25.27 2.28
CA ALA A 248 41.14 25.95 0.98
C ALA A 248 40.96 24.97 -0.20
N ARG A 249 41.53 23.75 -0.12
CA ARG A 249 41.19 22.69 -1.09
C ARG A 249 39.73 22.27 -0.99
N TYR A 250 39.22 22.05 0.23
CA TYR A 250 37.81 21.66 0.45
C TYR A 250 36.79 22.72 -0.02
N MET A 251 37.19 23.99 -0.09
CA MET A 251 36.44 25.07 -0.75
C MET A 251 36.60 25.04 -2.27
N LEU A 252 37.82 24.94 -2.80
CA LEU A 252 38.07 24.91 -4.26
C LEU A 252 37.47 23.69 -4.95
N ASP A 253 37.59 22.51 -4.35
CA ASP A 253 36.99 21.27 -4.85
C ASP A 253 35.46 21.29 -4.62
N GLY A 254 34.99 21.94 -3.55
CA GLY A 254 33.56 22.21 -3.33
C GLY A 254 32.94 23.21 -4.31
N VAL A 255 33.72 24.12 -4.89
CA VAL A 255 33.28 25.03 -5.97
C VAL A 255 33.27 24.30 -7.32
N LYS A 256 34.24 23.41 -7.57
CA LYS A 256 34.29 22.60 -8.80
C LYS A 256 33.21 21.52 -8.86
N ASN A 257 32.88 20.94 -7.70
CA ASN A 257 31.88 19.88 -7.56
C ASN A 257 30.56 20.42 -6.98
N ARG A 258 30.26 21.72 -7.12
CA ARG A 258 28.95 22.26 -6.71
C ARG A 258 27.87 21.60 -7.57
N PRO A 259 26.81 21.00 -6.99
CA PRO A 259 25.70 20.49 -7.77
C PRO A 259 25.08 21.61 -8.59
N ARG A 260 24.57 21.26 -9.78
CA ARG A 260 24.15 22.28 -10.77
C ARG A 260 22.94 23.05 -10.23
N PRO A 261 22.91 24.39 -10.31
CA PRO A 261 21.68 25.12 -10.02
C PRO A 261 20.62 24.80 -11.08
N VAL A 262 19.37 24.61 -10.65
CA VAL A 262 18.23 24.26 -11.52
C VAL A 262 17.13 25.30 -11.33
N GLU A 263 16.62 25.83 -12.44
CA GLU A 263 15.49 26.75 -12.42
C GLU A 263 14.18 25.97 -12.29
N ILE A 264 13.37 26.34 -11.30
CA ILE A 264 12.10 25.65 -11.00
C ILE A 264 10.94 26.40 -11.66
N THR A 265 10.16 25.68 -12.46
CA THR A 265 8.96 26.12 -13.18
C THR A 265 7.78 25.26 -12.74
N GLU A 266 6.55 25.72 -12.99
CA GLU A 266 5.33 24.95 -12.68
C GLU A 266 5.31 23.59 -13.43
N GLU A 267 5.96 23.51 -14.60
CA GLU A 267 6.09 22.29 -15.40
C GLU A 267 7.06 21.25 -14.83
N ASN A 268 8.08 21.67 -14.06
CA ASN A 268 9.13 20.76 -13.55
C ASN A 268 9.13 20.59 -12.02
N ALA A 269 8.38 21.42 -11.29
CA ALA A 269 8.50 21.51 -9.83
C ALA A 269 8.28 20.17 -9.13
N LEU A 270 7.14 19.52 -9.30
CA LEU A 270 6.78 18.30 -8.56
C LEU A 270 7.71 17.10 -8.82
N ASP A 271 8.48 17.12 -9.91
CA ASP A 271 9.40 16.05 -10.31
C ASP A 271 10.89 16.44 -10.14
N PHE A 272 11.20 17.62 -9.58
CA PHE A 272 12.57 18.08 -9.36
C PHE A 272 13.29 17.32 -8.24
N ALA A 273 12.61 17.08 -7.11
CA ALA A 273 13.13 16.33 -5.98
C ALA A 273 12.29 15.06 -5.74
N THR A 274 12.94 13.91 -5.66
CA THR A 274 12.30 12.64 -5.35
C THR A 274 12.40 12.38 -3.85
N ILE A 275 11.27 12.29 -3.15
CA ILE A 275 11.26 11.67 -1.82
C ILE A 275 11.44 10.15 -2.00
N GLU A 276 12.65 9.67 -1.74
CA GLU A 276 13.02 8.26 -1.89
C GLU A 276 12.25 7.37 -0.90
N SER A 277 12.17 7.80 0.37
CA SER A 277 11.53 7.02 1.43
C SER A 277 11.07 7.88 2.62
N CYS A 278 9.93 7.50 3.20
CA CYS A 278 9.39 8.04 4.46
C CYS A 278 9.30 6.89 5.45
N LEU A 279 10.28 6.74 6.34
CA LEU A 279 10.39 5.57 7.22
C LEU A 279 10.39 5.98 8.69
N ILE A 280 9.58 5.31 9.51
CA ILE A 280 9.68 5.39 10.96
C ILE A 280 10.97 4.70 11.39
N ASN A 281 11.86 5.47 12.00
CA ASN A 281 13.13 5.03 12.55
C ASN A 281 12.90 4.50 13.98
N THR A 282 13.13 3.20 14.18
CA THR A 282 12.88 2.50 15.44
C THR A 282 13.89 2.81 16.54
N GLU A 283 15.06 3.38 16.21
CA GLU A 283 16.05 3.83 17.20
C GLU A 283 15.71 5.21 17.78
N THR A 284 15.12 6.10 16.97
CA THR A 284 14.85 7.49 17.33
C THR A 284 13.38 7.79 17.65
N GLY A 285 12.45 6.96 17.19
CA GLY A 285 11.00 7.21 17.27
C GLY A 285 10.50 8.33 16.33
N LYS A 286 11.32 8.74 15.37
CA LYS A 286 11.01 9.76 14.37
C LYS A 286 10.62 9.14 13.02
N VAL A 287 10.02 9.95 12.15
CA VAL A 287 9.97 9.67 10.71
C VAL A 287 11.20 10.33 10.08
N ASP A 288 12.02 9.52 9.40
CA ASP A 288 13.09 10.00 8.54
C ASP A 288 12.55 10.03 7.10
N VAL A 289 12.44 11.25 6.54
CA VAL A 289 12.06 11.50 5.15
C VAL A 289 13.33 11.79 4.36
N LYS A 290 13.68 10.89 3.44
CA LYS A 290 14.87 11.01 2.59
C LYS A 290 14.49 11.51 1.22
N MET A 291 15.24 12.47 0.69
CA MET A 291 15.06 13.00 -0.66
C MET A 291 16.37 13.02 -1.45
N SER A 292 16.25 12.85 -2.76
CA SER A 292 17.27 13.12 -3.76
C SER A 292 16.82 14.27 -4.69
N ALA A 293 17.75 14.95 -5.36
CA ALA A 293 17.46 15.93 -6.40
C ALA A 293 18.60 15.99 -7.44
N GLU A 294 18.31 16.30 -8.70
CA GLU A 294 19.34 16.42 -9.76
C GLU A 294 20.32 17.59 -9.56
N GLY A 295 19.99 18.52 -8.66
CA GLY A 295 20.77 19.73 -8.41
C GLY A 295 20.22 20.54 -7.24
N LEU A 296 20.52 21.84 -7.23
CA LEU A 296 20.04 22.77 -6.21
C LEU A 296 19.00 23.70 -6.82
N ALA A 297 17.77 23.68 -6.30
CA ALA A 297 16.71 24.58 -6.77
C ALA A 297 17.06 26.05 -6.55
N ILE A 298 17.03 26.83 -7.63
CA ILE A 298 17.06 28.30 -7.58
C ILE A 298 15.73 28.76 -6.97
N SER A 299 15.81 29.50 -5.86
CA SER A 299 14.66 30.05 -5.15
C SER A 299 15.13 31.20 -4.24
N ASP A 300 14.22 31.88 -3.55
CA ASP A 300 14.47 33.07 -2.72
C ASP A 300 15.52 32.85 -1.62
N ASP A 301 15.63 31.60 -1.14
CA ASP A 301 16.53 31.21 -0.06
C ASP A 301 17.22 29.85 -0.33
N GLY A 302 17.90 29.35 0.69
CA GLY A 302 18.80 28.20 0.66
C GLY A 302 18.31 26.99 1.42
N TYR A 303 17.01 26.91 1.72
CA TYR A 303 16.43 25.82 2.48
C TYR A 303 15.49 24.98 1.61
N TYR A 304 15.42 23.68 1.93
CA TYR A 304 14.28 22.87 1.58
C TYR A 304 13.38 22.77 2.81
N TYR A 305 12.08 22.91 2.58
CA TYR A 305 11.05 22.94 3.60
C TYR A 305 10.25 21.65 3.55
N LEU A 306 10.17 20.90 4.66
CA LEU A 306 9.34 19.71 4.73
C LEU A 306 7.93 20.08 5.23
N PHE A 307 6.94 19.94 4.37
CA PHE A 307 5.53 20.11 4.68
C PHE A 307 4.87 18.79 5.09
N GLU A 308 3.79 18.93 5.85
CA GLU A 308 2.84 17.86 6.14
C GLU A 308 1.56 18.13 5.34
N GLU A 309 1.12 17.15 4.55
CA GLU A 309 -0.22 17.15 3.95
C GLU A 309 -1.02 16.00 4.57
N LYS A 310 -2.30 16.22 4.87
CA LYS A 310 -3.21 15.16 5.32
C LYS A 310 -3.66 14.27 4.15
N THR A 311 -4.20 13.09 4.45
CA THR A 311 -4.68 12.11 3.44
C THR A 311 -5.64 12.73 2.42
N TYR A 312 -6.47 13.68 2.86
CA TYR A 312 -7.52 14.33 2.07
C TYR A 312 -7.07 15.64 1.39
N GLU A 313 -5.90 16.18 1.73
CA GLU A 313 -5.37 17.41 1.12
C GLU A 313 -4.69 17.08 -0.22
N THR A 314 -4.80 17.97 -1.20
CA THR A 314 -4.22 17.78 -2.56
C THR A 314 -3.14 18.82 -2.91
N GLU A 315 -2.85 19.74 -2.00
CA GLU A 315 -1.90 20.84 -2.12
C GLU A 315 -1.37 21.23 -0.74
N LEU A 316 -0.31 22.06 -0.71
CA LEU A 316 0.29 22.54 0.54
C LEU A 316 -0.74 23.34 1.37
N PRO A 317 -0.98 23.00 2.65
CA PRO A 317 -2.05 23.59 3.47
C PRO A 317 -1.79 25.04 3.95
N GLY A 318 -0.83 25.75 3.35
CA GLY A 318 -0.49 27.15 3.67
C GLY A 318 1.00 27.38 3.85
N GLU A 319 1.36 28.18 4.85
CA GLU A 319 2.76 28.58 5.14
C GLU A 319 3.43 27.79 6.28
N GLU A 320 2.72 26.87 6.94
CA GLU A 320 3.25 26.10 8.08
C GLU A 320 3.98 24.82 7.63
N TYR A 321 5.31 24.83 7.76
CA TYR A 321 6.18 23.68 7.51
C TYR A 321 6.63 23.00 8.83
N ILE A 322 6.98 21.72 8.77
CA ILE A 322 7.39 20.93 9.94
C ILE A 322 8.83 21.27 10.37
N ILE A 323 9.73 21.42 9.38
CA ILE A 323 11.16 21.69 9.55
C ILE A 323 11.74 22.26 8.25
N GLU A 324 12.75 23.13 8.38
CA GLU A 324 13.62 23.58 7.30
C GLU A 324 15.02 22.98 7.46
N GLU A 325 15.67 22.57 6.37
CA GLU A 325 17.08 22.15 6.36
C GLU A 325 17.79 22.76 5.14
N PRO A 326 19.10 23.09 5.21
CA PRO A 326 19.83 23.69 4.09
C PRO A 326 19.85 22.77 2.84
N LYS A 327 19.66 23.36 1.65
CA LYS A 327 19.63 22.63 0.38
C LYS A 327 20.90 21.82 0.13
N ASP A 328 20.72 20.52 -0.10
CA ASP A 328 21.72 19.60 -0.64
C ASP A 328 21.02 18.64 -1.63
N VAL A 329 21.79 17.93 -2.47
CA VAL A 329 21.22 16.95 -3.42
C VAL A 329 20.78 15.64 -2.77
N ASP A 330 21.38 15.29 -1.63
CA ASP A 330 21.00 14.15 -0.79
C ASP A 330 20.67 14.68 0.61
N LEU A 331 19.40 14.59 1.04
CA LEU A 331 18.96 15.16 2.32
C LEU A 331 18.06 14.19 3.10
N THR A 332 18.09 14.27 4.42
CA THR A 332 17.20 13.52 5.32
C THR A 332 16.62 14.46 6.38
N PHE A 333 15.31 14.65 6.37
CA PHE A 333 14.58 15.34 7.42
C PHE A 333 14.13 14.34 8.49
N SER A 334 14.35 14.63 9.77
CA SER A 334 13.97 13.73 10.87
C SER A 334 12.92 14.39 11.77
N VAL A 335 11.64 14.06 11.59
CA VAL A 335 10.49 14.71 12.26
C VAL A 335 9.79 13.79 13.26
N ASN A 336 9.07 14.36 14.23
CA ASN A 336 8.37 13.57 15.25
C ASN A 336 7.10 12.93 14.66
N LEU A 337 6.95 11.60 14.82
CA LEU A 337 5.76 10.85 14.39
C LEU A 337 4.49 11.22 15.17
N ASN A 338 4.64 11.69 16.42
CA ASN A 338 3.53 12.12 17.29
C ASN A 338 2.41 11.06 17.48
N TYR A 339 2.75 9.77 17.41
CA TYR A 339 1.81 8.65 17.42
C TYR A 339 0.80 8.69 18.59
N ASN A 340 -0.46 8.38 18.29
CA ASN A 340 -1.61 8.42 19.20
C ASN A 340 -1.82 9.78 19.90
N SER A 341 -1.75 10.86 19.11
CA SER A 341 -2.07 12.23 19.52
C SER A 341 -2.73 12.99 18.36
N ALA A 342 -3.33 14.16 18.64
CA ALA A 342 -3.99 14.96 17.60
C ALA A 342 -3.04 15.45 16.50
N GLY A 343 -1.73 15.54 16.79
CA GLY A 343 -0.70 15.89 15.80
C GLY A 343 0.02 14.68 15.19
N SER A 344 -0.58 13.49 15.22
CA SER A 344 -0.01 12.24 14.71
C SER A 344 0.20 12.27 13.19
N ARG A 345 1.41 11.91 12.75
CA ARG A 345 1.81 11.88 11.33
C ARG A 345 1.67 10.53 10.64
N LEU A 346 1.08 9.54 11.34
CA LEU A 346 0.96 8.16 10.83
C LEU A 346 0.17 8.05 9.51
N PHE A 347 -0.73 9.00 9.25
CA PHE A 347 -1.59 9.04 8.06
C PHE A 347 -1.21 10.15 7.08
N SER A 348 -0.22 10.96 7.43
CA SER A 348 0.15 12.15 6.65
C SER A 348 1.05 11.77 5.47
N LYS A 349 0.93 12.56 4.41
CA LYS A 349 1.89 12.64 3.31
C LYS A 349 2.96 13.68 3.67
N PHE A 350 4.15 13.51 3.11
CA PHE A 350 5.24 14.47 3.20
C PHE A 350 5.56 15.04 1.83
N VAL A 351 5.83 16.35 1.77
CA VAL A 351 6.21 17.09 0.56
C VAL A 351 7.42 17.96 0.86
N VAL A 352 8.39 17.99 -0.05
CA VAL A 352 9.49 18.96 -0.04
C VAL A 352 9.06 20.20 -0.82
N ALA A 353 9.33 21.38 -0.29
CA ALA A 353 9.04 22.66 -0.92
C ALA A 353 10.27 23.60 -0.91
N ILE A 354 10.23 24.60 -1.78
CA ILE A 354 11.13 25.77 -1.77
C ILE A 354 10.31 27.04 -1.51
N LYS A 355 10.98 28.12 -1.12
CA LYS A 355 10.39 29.45 -1.17
C LYS A 355 10.75 30.17 -2.47
N LYS A 356 9.76 30.60 -3.25
CA LYS A 356 9.92 31.32 -4.52
C LYS A 356 8.89 32.45 -4.61
N ASP A 357 9.32 33.64 -5.02
CA ASP A 357 8.48 34.84 -5.17
C ASP A 357 7.68 35.17 -3.88
N GLY A 358 8.31 34.91 -2.73
CA GLY A 358 7.76 35.08 -1.38
C GLY A 358 6.88 33.93 -0.87
N LYS A 359 6.50 32.97 -1.72
CA LYS A 359 5.56 31.87 -1.43
C LYS A 359 6.25 30.51 -1.35
N PHE A 360 5.61 29.54 -0.73
CA PHE A 360 6.06 28.14 -0.82
C PHE A 360 5.55 27.48 -2.11
N MET A 361 6.42 26.70 -2.74
CA MET A 361 6.16 25.92 -3.95
C MET A 361 6.62 24.48 -3.70
N ALA A 362 5.72 23.50 -3.84
CA ALA A 362 6.07 22.09 -3.75
C ALA A 362 7.04 21.71 -4.87
N VAL A 363 8.12 21.00 -4.52
CA VAL A 363 9.15 20.51 -5.45
C VAL A 363 9.35 19.00 -5.42
N SER A 364 8.43 18.28 -4.79
CA SER A 364 8.34 16.82 -4.84
C SER A 364 6.88 16.38 -4.88
N ARG A 365 6.61 15.21 -5.47
CA ARG A 365 5.33 14.52 -5.26
C ARG A 365 5.18 14.10 -3.78
N PRO A 366 3.95 14.06 -3.25
CA PRO A 366 3.70 13.67 -1.87
C PRO A 366 3.93 12.17 -1.63
N ARG A 367 4.52 11.82 -0.48
CA ARG A 367 4.81 10.41 -0.11
C ARG A 367 4.38 10.08 1.32
N TYR A 368 3.64 8.99 1.48
CA TYR A 368 3.21 8.44 2.78
C TYR A 368 4.34 7.69 3.49
N ILE A 369 4.19 7.48 4.81
CA ILE A 369 4.95 6.47 5.56
C ILE A 369 4.64 5.07 5.00
N THR A 370 5.68 4.30 4.67
CA THR A 370 5.55 2.96 4.06
C THR A 370 5.77 1.81 5.04
N ASN A 371 6.34 2.05 6.23
CA ASN A 371 6.66 1.03 7.24
C ASN A 371 5.88 1.18 8.58
N PRO A 372 4.53 1.29 8.58
CA PRO A 372 3.77 1.51 9.81
C PRO A 372 3.97 0.41 10.86
N GLU A 373 4.29 -0.83 10.46
CA GLU A 373 4.62 -1.94 11.37
C GLU A 373 5.87 -1.69 12.23
N ALA A 374 6.74 -0.73 11.88
CA ALA A 374 7.89 -0.35 12.70
C ALA A 374 7.52 0.02 14.15
N ILE A 375 6.30 0.52 14.39
CA ILE A 375 5.77 0.83 15.73
C ILE A 375 4.78 -0.22 16.26
N ALA A 376 4.57 -1.32 15.55
CA ALA A 376 3.61 -2.34 15.92
C ALA A 376 3.91 -2.97 17.28
N LYS A 377 2.95 -2.81 18.21
CA LYS A 377 3.01 -3.38 19.55
C LYS A 377 2.80 -4.90 19.56
N TYR A 378 2.08 -5.45 18.58
CA TYR A 378 1.74 -6.86 18.50
C TYR A 378 2.22 -7.46 17.17
N ARG A 379 2.66 -8.72 17.23
CA ARG A 379 3.12 -9.51 16.07
C ARG A 379 2.72 -10.99 16.24
N PRO A 380 1.42 -11.33 16.30
CA PRO A 380 0.96 -12.72 16.22
C PRO A 380 1.51 -13.41 14.96
N SER A 381 1.90 -14.67 15.09
CA SER A 381 2.30 -15.49 13.94
C SER A 381 1.08 -16.00 13.18
N PHE A 382 1.14 -16.02 11.85
CA PHE A 382 0.25 -16.85 11.05
C PHE A 382 0.33 -18.33 11.48
N GLY A 383 -0.78 -19.04 11.41
CA GLY A 383 -0.82 -20.48 11.71
C GLY A 383 -0.08 -21.28 10.64
N ASN A 384 0.80 -22.19 11.06
CA ASN A 384 1.48 -23.10 10.14
C ASN A 384 0.52 -24.21 9.70
N THR A 385 -0.20 -23.97 8.61
CA THR A 385 -1.14 -24.90 7.96
C THR A 385 -0.71 -25.15 6.51
N ARG A 386 -0.96 -26.37 6.01
CA ARG A 386 -0.93 -26.70 4.58
C ARG A 386 -2.33 -26.70 3.94
N SER A 387 -3.36 -26.83 4.77
CA SER A 387 -4.75 -26.77 4.32
C SER A 387 -5.11 -25.33 3.97
N LYS A 388 -5.72 -25.16 2.80
CA LYS A 388 -6.28 -23.90 2.30
C LYS A 388 -7.77 -23.75 2.62
N LYS A 389 -8.37 -24.76 3.27
CA LYS A 389 -9.81 -24.83 3.59
C LYS A 389 -10.24 -23.75 4.57
N GLY A 390 -11.16 -22.90 4.14
CA GLY A 390 -11.90 -21.99 4.99
C GLY A 390 -13.36 -21.79 4.58
N LEU A 391 -14.11 -21.13 5.46
CA LEU A 391 -15.56 -20.91 5.33
C LEU A 391 -15.93 -19.46 5.67
N LEU A 392 -17.01 -18.98 5.07
CA LEU A 392 -17.88 -18.00 5.72
C LEU A 392 -18.63 -18.73 6.84
N VAL A 393 -18.28 -18.43 8.10
CA VAL A 393 -18.71 -19.23 9.26
C VAL A 393 -20.08 -18.81 9.81
N ASP A 394 -20.88 -19.82 10.17
CA ASP A 394 -22.17 -19.67 10.83
C ASP A 394 -21.95 -19.39 12.34
N PRO A 395 -22.35 -18.20 12.85
CA PRO A 395 -22.11 -17.83 14.25
C PRO A 395 -22.86 -18.71 15.26
N ASN A 396 -23.99 -19.31 14.86
CA ASN A 396 -24.77 -20.21 15.70
C ASN A 396 -24.03 -21.55 15.92
N LYS A 397 -23.29 -22.00 14.90
CA LYS A 397 -22.55 -23.28 14.92
C LYS A 397 -21.18 -23.22 15.59
N LEU A 398 -20.61 -22.04 15.85
CA LEU A 398 -19.26 -21.87 16.43
C LEU A 398 -19.00 -22.65 17.73
N ARG A 399 -20.04 -22.91 18.53
CA ARG A 399 -19.93 -23.70 19.78
C ARG A 399 -19.81 -25.21 19.56
N GLY A 400 -20.04 -25.68 18.34
CA GLY A 400 -19.91 -27.08 17.95
C GLY A 400 -18.48 -27.52 17.67
N THR A 401 -18.36 -28.81 17.35
CA THR A 401 -17.13 -29.45 16.86
C THR A 401 -17.03 -29.45 15.33
N GLU A 402 -18.01 -28.89 14.63
CA GLU A 402 -18.17 -29.00 13.17
C GLU A 402 -16.96 -28.43 12.40
N LEU A 403 -16.47 -27.25 12.79
CA LEU A 403 -15.26 -26.65 12.21
C LEU A 403 -13.99 -27.49 12.46
N ASP A 404 -13.95 -28.24 13.56
CA ASP A 404 -12.82 -29.13 13.88
C ASP A 404 -12.91 -30.42 13.07
N ASP A 405 -14.13 -30.97 12.90
CA ASP A 405 -14.44 -32.19 12.16
C ASP A 405 -14.27 -32.02 10.65
N LEU A 406 -14.66 -30.86 10.09
CA LEU A 406 -14.37 -30.43 8.72
C LEU A 406 -12.89 -30.08 8.50
N GLY A 407 -12.11 -29.94 9.57
CA GLY A 407 -10.68 -29.61 9.49
C GLY A 407 -10.38 -28.16 9.07
N VAL A 408 -11.32 -27.23 9.24
CA VAL A 408 -11.22 -25.81 8.80
C VAL A 408 -9.97 -25.13 9.36
N LYS A 409 -9.27 -24.31 8.54
CA LYS A 409 -8.05 -23.58 8.95
C LYS A 409 -8.07 -22.09 8.65
N HIS A 410 -8.98 -21.62 7.80
CA HIS A 410 -9.26 -20.20 7.58
C HIS A 410 -10.75 -19.90 7.79
N ALA A 411 -11.12 -18.67 8.14
CA ALA A 411 -12.53 -18.28 8.27
C ALA A 411 -12.74 -16.80 7.94
N ALA A 412 -13.84 -16.49 7.26
CA ALA A 412 -14.30 -15.14 6.95
C ALA A 412 -15.43 -14.73 7.90
N TYR A 413 -15.47 -13.45 8.28
CA TYR A 413 -16.60 -12.88 9.00
C TYR A 413 -16.74 -11.37 8.76
N ASN A 414 -17.99 -10.92 8.59
CA ASN A 414 -18.30 -9.57 8.12
C ASN A 414 -18.48 -8.59 9.29
N ILE A 415 -17.95 -7.38 9.13
CA ILE A 415 -18.08 -6.26 10.08
C ILE A 415 -18.74 -5.07 9.37
N PRO A 416 -20.09 -5.01 9.31
CA PRO A 416 -20.82 -3.81 8.94
C PRO A 416 -20.59 -2.70 9.99
N MET A 417 -20.43 -1.46 9.55
CA MET A 417 -20.25 -0.30 10.41
C MET A 417 -21.50 0.01 11.24
N SER A 418 -22.71 -0.14 10.69
CA SER A 418 -23.95 0.12 11.44
C SER A 418 -24.06 -0.74 12.70
N LYS A 419 -23.55 -1.98 12.64
CA LYS A 419 -23.58 -2.95 13.73
C LYS A 419 -22.62 -2.59 14.87
N ILE A 420 -21.42 -2.07 14.57
CA ILE A 420 -20.38 -1.84 15.60
C ILE A 420 -20.31 -0.42 16.15
N LEU A 421 -20.91 0.57 15.48
CA LEU A 421 -20.80 1.99 15.86
C LEU A 421 -21.91 2.44 16.82
N GLY A 422 -21.65 3.54 17.51
CA GLY A 422 -22.60 4.19 18.41
C GLY A 422 -22.68 3.58 19.81
N GLU A 423 -23.72 3.95 20.55
CA GLU A 423 -23.93 3.56 21.94
C GLU A 423 -24.88 2.36 22.08
N THR A 424 -24.80 1.66 23.22
CA THR A 424 -25.78 0.64 23.59
C THR A 424 -26.26 0.80 25.03
N THR A 425 -27.56 0.59 25.24
CA THR A 425 -28.20 0.58 26.57
C THR A 425 -27.99 -0.74 27.32
N MET A 426 -27.34 -1.73 26.69
CA MET A 426 -27.12 -3.07 27.25
C MET A 426 -26.14 -3.05 28.42
N ALA A 427 -26.65 -2.94 29.66
CA ALA A 427 -25.83 -2.80 30.86
C ALA A 427 -24.84 -3.97 31.16
N VAL A 428 -25.01 -5.13 30.51
CA VAL A 428 -24.06 -6.26 30.58
C VAL A 428 -22.87 -6.09 29.63
N TYR A 429 -23.08 -5.38 28.52
CA TYR A 429 -22.13 -5.14 27.45
C TYR A 429 -22.14 -3.64 27.06
N PRO A 430 -21.74 -2.75 27.99
CA PRO A 430 -21.92 -1.30 27.84
C PRO A 430 -21.06 -0.73 26.71
N THR A 431 -21.46 0.43 26.18
CA THR A 431 -20.70 1.23 25.19
C THR A 431 -19.20 1.27 25.50
N ILE A 432 -18.39 0.92 24.52
CA ILE A 432 -16.94 0.94 24.62
C ILE A 432 -16.45 2.28 24.09
N TYR A 433 -16.11 3.20 24.99
CA TYR A 433 -15.47 4.46 24.64
C TYR A 433 -13.98 4.25 24.41
N TYR A 434 -13.51 4.54 23.20
CA TYR A 434 -12.12 4.40 22.78
C TYR A 434 -11.54 5.78 22.43
N THR A 435 -10.50 6.20 23.14
CA THR A 435 -9.80 7.47 22.85
C THR A 435 -8.63 7.21 21.92
N TYR A 436 -8.64 7.88 20.75
CA TYR A 436 -7.61 7.77 19.71
C TYR A 436 -7.29 9.15 19.14
N ASN A 437 -6.00 9.48 19.00
CA ASN A 437 -5.52 10.81 18.59
C ASN A 437 -6.16 12.00 19.37
N GLY A 438 -6.61 11.77 20.61
CA GLY A 438 -7.23 12.79 21.47
C GLY A 438 -8.75 12.95 21.32
N LYS A 439 -9.37 12.43 20.26
CA LYS A 439 -10.83 12.32 20.11
C LYS A 439 -11.32 10.99 20.70
N THR A 440 -12.59 10.89 21.08
CA THR A 440 -13.16 9.68 21.72
C THR A 440 -14.37 9.19 20.95
N TYR A 441 -14.35 7.90 20.63
CA TYR A 441 -15.28 7.21 19.74
C TYR A 441 -16.09 6.19 20.54
N ALA A 442 -17.37 6.01 20.17
CA ALA A 442 -18.28 5.09 20.84
C ALA A 442 -18.51 3.85 19.96
N PHE A 443 -18.19 2.68 20.50
CA PHE A 443 -18.48 1.39 19.87
C PHE A 443 -19.55 0.62 20.65
N ASN A 444 -20.46 -0.03 19.92
CA ASN A 444 -21.56 -0.80 20.47
C ASN A 444 -21.03 -2.04 21.21
N GLY A 445 -20.97 -1.96 22.55
CA GLY A 445 -20.39 -3.00 23.39
C GLY A 445 -21.05 -4.36 23.27
N GLN A 446 -22.34 -4.42 22.93
CA GLN A 446 -23.06 -5.67 22.69
C GLN A 446 -22.57 -6.34 21.41
N ALA A 447 -22.64 -5.64 20.27
CA ALA A 447 -22.16 -6.16 19.00
C ALA A 447 -20.69 -6.56 19.05
N ILE A 448 -19.84 -5.72 19.66
CA ILE A 448 -18.42 -6.04 19.88
C ILE A 448 -18.22 -7.28 20.76
N SER A 449 -19.13 -7.58 21.70
CA SER A 449 -19.08 -8.83 22.49
C SER A 449 -19.46 -10.08 21.69
N GLU A 450 -20.18 -9.94 20.58
CA GLU A 450 -20.44 -11.01 19.62
C GLU A 450 -19.17 -11.30 18.82
N TYR A 451 -18.52 -10.25 18.28
CA TYR A 451 -17.23 -10.39 17.59
C TYR A 451 -16.12 -10.94 18.49
N ASP A 452 -16.06 -10.55 19.77
CA ASP A 452 -15.21 -11.20 20.78
C ASP A 452 -15.44 -12.71 20.83
N PHE A 453 -16.71 -13.15 20.87
CA PHE A 453 -17.05 -14.56 20.94
C PHE A 453 -16.66 -15.29 19.64
N VAL A 454 -16.90 -14.69 18.47
CA VAL A 454 -16.50 -15.25 17.17
C VAL A 454 -14.98 -15.43 17.11
N PHE A 455 -14.23 -14.33 17.23
CA PHE A 455 -12.79 -14.32 16.98
C PHE A 455 -12.00 -15.06 18.05
N SER A 456 -12.41 -15.01 19.33
CA SER A 456 -11.79 -15.85 20.36
C SER A 456 -12.07 -17.34 20.15
N THR A 457 -13.25 -17.73 19.66
CA THR A 457 -13.57 -19.13 19.35
C THR A 457 -12.73 -19.64 18.18
N LEU A 458 -12.69 -18.91 17.06
CA LEU A 458 -11.86 -19.26 15.89
C LEU A 458 -10.37 -19.37 16.26
N SER A 459 -9.85 -18.40 17.02
CA SER A 459 -8.47 -18.42 17.50
C SER A 459 -8.19 -19.62 18.41
N SER A 460 -9.14 -20.01 19.27
CA SER A 460 -8.98 -21.17 20.15
C SER A 460 -8.96 -22.51 19.41
N LYS A 461 -9.56 -22.57 18.21
CA LYS A 461 -9.49 -23.72 17.27
C LYS A 461 -8.25 -23.68 16.36
N GLY A 462 -7.41 -22.64 16.45
CA GLY A 462 -6.25 -22.45 15.58
C GLY A 462 -6.62 -22.07 14.14
N ILE A 463 -7.74 -21.39 13.94
CA ILE A 463 -8.23 -20.93 12.63
C ILE A 463 -7.75 -19.50 12.37
N THR A 464 -7.15 -19.25 11.21
CA THR A 464 -6.77 -17.91 10.74
C THR A 464 -8.02 -17.13 10.36
N THR A 465 -8.26 -16.00 11.02
CA THR A 465 -9.45 -15.18 10.76
C THR A 465 -9.15 -14.06 9.76
N THR A 466 -10.00 -13.98 8.73
CA THR A 466 -10.19 -12.84 7.84
C THR A 466 -11.43 -12.07 8.29
N ALA A 467 -11.28 -10.77 8.59
CA ALA A 467 -12.41 -9.87 8.81
C ALA A 467 -12.63 -8.99 7.58
N ILE A 468 -13.88 -8.79 7.19
CA ILE A 468 -14.26 -7.93 6.05
C ILE A 468 -14.92 -6.67 6.62
N ILE A 469 -14.31 -5.50 6.41
CA ILE A 469 -14.79 -4.20 6.92
C ILE A 469 -15.70 -3.58 5.87
N LEU A 470 -17.00 -3.47 6.19
CA LEU A 470 -18.06 -3.12 5.25
C LEU A 470 -18.76 -1.83 5.69
N ASN A 471 -18.93 -0.88 4.77
CA ASN A 471 -19.41 0.47 5.05
C ASN A 471 -20.89 0.62 4.64
N ASP A 472 -21.77 -0.02 5.40
CA ASP A 472 -23.22 0.17 5.30
C ASP A 472 -23.66 1.51 5.93
N MET A 473 -24.93 1.89 5.72
CA MET A 473 -25.49 3.17 6.17
C MET A 473 -25.69 3.23 7.69
N ALA A 474 -24.59 3.44 8.43
CA ALA A 474 -24.59 3.60 9.88
C ALA A 474 -25.29 4.90 10.33
N PRO A 475 -26.43 4.84 11.06
CA PRO A 475 -27.17 6.03 11.47
C PRO A 475 -26.33 6.97 12.35
N GLY A 476 -26.35 8.27 12.06
CA GLY A 476 -25.55 9.27 12.75
C GLY A 476 -24.04 9.25 12.45
N HIS A 477 -23.60 8.41 11.50
CA HIS A 477 -22.17 8.23 11.15
C HIS A 477 -21.87 8.53 9.67
N THR A 478 -22.66 9.43 9.05
CA THR A 478 -22.56 9.78 7.61
C THR A 478 -21.21 10.38 7.19
N GLN A 479 -20.36 10.80 8.13
CA GLN A 479 -18.97 11.15 7.87
C GLN A 479 -18.12 9.98 7.34
N LEU A 480 -18.53 8.72 7.53
CA LEU A 480 -17.86 7.55 6.95
C LEU A 480 -18.28 7.28 5.49
N ILE A 481 -19.43 7.81 5.08
CA ILE A 481 -19.94 7.68 3.71
C ILE A 481 -19.32 8.80 2.86
N HIS A 482 -18.66 8.44 1.76
CA HIS A 482 -18.07 9.40 0.83
C HIS A 482 -19.14 10.41 0.32
N PRO A 483 -18.84 11.72 0.13
CA PRO A 483 -19.85 12.70 -0.26
C PRO A 483 -20.69 12.32 -1.49
N LYS A 484 -20.03 11.87 -2.57
CA LYS A 484 -20.67 11.31 -3.80
C LYS A 484 -21.35 9.94 -3.64
N ALA A 485 -21.53 9.45 -2.40
CA ALA A 485 -22.21 8.19 -2.09
C ALA A 485 -23.41 8.39 -1.15
N ARG A 486 -23.50 9.56 -0.49
CA ARG A 486 -24.58 9.93 0.48
C ARG A 486 -25.96 10.05 -0.17
N SER A 487 -26.02 10.15 -1.49
CA SER A 487 -27.22 10.08 -2.32
C SER A 487 -27.93 8.71 -2.24
N GLY A 488 -27.20 7.64 -1.93
CA GLY A 488 -27.73 6.27 -1.89
C GLY A 488 -28.02 5.68 -3.28
N ASN A 489 -28.28 4.38 -3.35
CA ASN A 489 -28.97 3.78 -4.49
C ASN A 489 -29.85 2.59 -4.03
N LYS A 490 -30.78 2.13 -4.89
CA LYS A 490 -31.65 0.97 -4.64
C LYS A 490 -31.00 -0.40 -4.96
N ARG A 491 -29.66 -0.49 -4.99
CA ARG A 491 -28.93 -1.68 -5.48
C ARG A 491 -27.67 -2.03 -4.67
N SER A 492 -27.38 -1.34 -3.58
CA SER A 492 -26.13 -1.55 -2.84
C SER A 492 -26.28 -1.44 -1.33
N LEU A 493 -25.76 -2.47 -0.65
CA LEU A 493 -25.72 -2.55 0.81
C LEU A 493 -24.56 -1.74 1.41
N TYR A 494 -23.51 -1.46 0.62
CA TYR A 494 -22.27 -0.85 1.10
C TYR A 494 -21.81 0.31 0.20
N TYR A 495 -21.09 1.27 0.79
CA TYR A 495 -20.84 2.59 0.23
C TYR A 495 -19.35 2.93 0.29
N ALA A 496 -18.83 3.68 -0.68
CA ALA A 496 -17.44 4.09 -0.67
C ALA A 496 -17.10 4.86 0.63
N PHE A 497 -15.99 4.46 1.25
CA PHE A 497 -15.48 5.09 2.47
C PHE A 497 -15.03 6.54 2.22
N ASN A 498 -15.27 7.43 3.17
CA ASN A 498 -14.93 8.84 3.04
C ASN A 498 -13.44 9.16 3.26
N GLY A 499 -12.67 9.14 2.17
CA GLY A 499 -11.29 9.65 2.14
C GLY A 499 -11.14 11.17 2.01
N THR A 500 -12.24 11.94 1.91
CA THR A 500 -12.20 13.36 1.42
C THR A 500 -12.17 14.44 2.50
N ASP A 501 -12.30 14.10 3.79
CA ASP A 501 -12.26 15.09 4.88
C ASP A 501 -11.65 14.54 6.19
N GLU A 502 -11.36 15.45 7.13
CA GLU A 502 -10.83 15.13 8.46
C GLU A 502 -11.76 14.16 9.21
N ALA A 503 -13.07 14.38 9.15
CA ALA A 503 -14.05 13.63 9.93
C ALA A 503 -14.20 12.17 9.46
N GLY A 504 -14.09 11.90 8.16
CA GLY A 504 -14.04 10.54 7.62
C GLY A 504 -12.71 9.85 7.93
N THR A 505 -11.60 10.51 7.62
CA THR A 505 -10.25 9.92 7.72
C THR A 505 -9.84 9.62 9.17
N GLU A 506 -10.15 10.50 10.14
CA GLU A 506 -9.92 10.21 11.55
C GLU A 506 -10.78 9.06 12.08
N TYR A 507 -12.05 8.99 11.67
CA TYR A 507 -12.99 8.00 12.19
C TYR A 507 -12.63 6.61 11.67
N MET A 508 -12.23 6.48 10.40
CA MET A 508 -11.64 5.24 9.85
C MET A 508 -10.36 4.84 10.59
N ALA A 509 -9.46 5.80 10.87
CA ALA A 509 -8.25 5.53 11.63
C ALA A 509 -8.55 5.02 13.05
N ALA A 510 -9.57 5.57 13.71
CA ALA A 510 -10.03 5.11 15.02
C ALA A 510 -10.67 3.71 14.96
N ILE A 511 -11.47 3.40 13.94
CA ILE A 511 -12.06 2.06 13.71
C ILE A 511 -10.95 1.03 13.48
N GLY A 512 -10.05 1.27 12.52
CA GLY A 512 -8.94 0.35 12.21
C GLY A 512 -8.05 0.11 13.43
N SER A 513 -7.68 1.18 14.15
CA SER A 513 -6.84 1.06 15.36
C SER A 513 -7.56 0.35 16.51
N PHE A 514 -8.87 0.58 16.70
CA PHE A 514 -9.67 -0.11 17.72
C PHE A 514 -9.77 -1.62 17.45
N LEU A 515 -10.21 -1.99 16.25
CA LEU A 515 -10.42 -3.39 15.86
C LEU A 515 -9.09 -4.15 15.89
N ALA A 516 -8.01 -3.57 15.35
CA ALA A 516 -6.67 -4.17 15.40
C ALA A 516 -6.15 -4.32 16.84
N ASN A 517 -6.31 -3.32 17.72
CA ASN A 517 -5.86 -3.42 19.12
C ASN A 517 -6.61 -4.52 19.88
N ARG A 518 -7.91 -4.67 19.60
CA ARG A 518 -8.78 -5.63 20.24
C ARG A 518 -8.46 -7.06 19.81
N TYR A 519 -8.32 -7.28 18.51
CA TYR A 519 -8.12 -8.60 17.92
C TYR A 519 -6.64 -8.86 17.55
N SER A 520 -5.71 -8.43 18.41
CA SER A 520 -4.27 -8.71 18.34
C SER A 520 -3.82 -9.93 19.17
N GLY A 521 -4.73 -10.86 19.49
CA GLY A 521 -4.44 -12.03 20.32
C GLY A 521 -4.33 -11.73 21.82
N THR A 522 -4.80 -10.56 22.26
CA THR A 522 -4.64 -10.04 23.63
C THR A 522 -5.71 -10.49 24.62
N GLY A 523 -6.72 -11.24 24.16
CA GLY A 523 -7.79 -11.81 24.99
C GLY A 523 -9.12 -12.00 24.24
N HIS A 524 -9.34 -11.23 23.17
CA HIS A 524 -10.58 -11.22 22.38
C HIS A 524 -10.46 -12.01 21.07
N GLY A 525 -9.42 -12.85 20.94
CA GLY A 525 -9.03 -13.52 19.70
C GLY A 525 -8.04 -12.72 18.85
N THR A 526 -7.78 -13.22 17.65
CA THR A 526 -6.82 -12.69 16.68
C THR A 526 -7.47 -12.61 15.29
N VAL A 527 -7.39 -11.45 14.66
CA VAL A 527 -7.67 -11.27 13.22
C VAL A 527 -6.35 -10.99 12.52
N MET A 528 -6.06 -11.76 11.47
CA MET A 528 -4.78 -11.69 10.75
C MET A 528 -4.93 -11.02 9.38
N ASN A 529 -6.05 -11.27 8.70
CA ASN A 529 -6.36 -10.73 7.39
C ASN A 529 -7.52 -9.72 7.51
N TRP A 530 -7.43 -8.61 6.79
CA TRP A 530 -8.43 -7.55 6.80
C TRP A 530 -8.77 -7.14 5.37
N VAL A 531 -10.01 -7.35 4.94
CA VAL A 531 -10.50 -6.90 3.63
C VAL A 531 -11.21 -5.56 3.82
N ILE A 532 -10.95 -4.59 2.95
CA ILE A 532 -11.54 -3.24 3.01
C ILE A 532 -12.53 -3.07 1.86
N SER A 533 -13.79 -2.77 2.18
CA SER A 533 -14.95 -2.83 1.26
C SER A 533 -15.17 -4.23 0.65
N ASN A 534 -16.22 -4.36 -0.17
CA ASN A 534 -16.51 -5.54 -0.99
C ASN A 534 -16.45 -5.17 -2.48
N GLU A 535 -15.96 -6.09 -3.32
CA GLU A 535 -16.04 -6.08 -4.79
C GLU A 535 -15.97 -4.67 -5.41
N ILE A 536 -14.88 -3.96 -5.18
CA ILE A 536 -14.85 -2.50 -5.41
C ILE A 536 -14.99 -2.11 -6.89
N ASN A 537 -14.77 -3.03 -7.82
CA ASN A 537 -15.00 -2.82 -9.25
C ASN A 537 -16.50 -2.88 -9.62
N ALA A 538 -17.31 -3.64 -8.86
CA ALA A 538 -18.77 -3.67 -8.92
C ALA A 538 -19.38 -2.44 -8.20
N ARG A 539 -18.95 -1.26 -8.65
CA ARG A 539 -19.18 0.06 -8.02
C ARG A 539 -20.65 0.38 -7.74
N SER A 540 -21.62 -0.04 -8.56
CA SER A 540 -23.03 0.28 -8.29
C SER A 540 -23.71 -0.70 -7.35
N GLU A 541 -23.08 -1.84 -7.12
CA GLU A 541 -23.68 -3.04 -6.57
C GLU A 541 -23.10 -3.33 -5.16
N TRP A 542 -21.78 -3.22 -4.97
CA TRP A 542 -21.12 -3.60 -3.70
C TRP A 542 -20.26 -2.53 -3.01
N ASN A 543 -20.03 -1.37 -3.62
CA ASN A 543 -19.28 -0.26 -3.01
C ASN A 543 -19.74 1.09 -3.57
N TYR A 544 -21.00 1.48 -3.31
CA TYR A 544 -21.63 2.60 -4.01
C TYR A 544 -20.93 3.95 -3.85
N ILE A 545 -20.72 4.57 -5.02
CA ILE A 545 -20.37 5.96 -5.25
C ILE A 545 -20.93 6.34 -6.64
N GLU A 546 -21.21 7.63 -6.87
CA GLU A 546 -21.50 8.14 -8.21
C GLU A 546 -20.37 7.81 -9.20
N TYR A 547 -20.72 7.59 -10.47
CA TYR A 547 -19.75 7.21 -11.49
C TYR A 547 -18.71 8.30 -11.74
N MET A 548 -17.46 7.87 -11.97
CA MET A 548 -16.35 8.67 -12.47
C MET A 548 -15.39 7.77 -13.26
N ASP A 549 -14.35 8.33 -13.87
CA ASP A 549 -13.27 7.55 -14.49
C ASP A 549 -12.49 6.70 -13.47
N THR A 550 -11.78 5.70 -13.97
CA THR A 550 -11.07 4.70 -13.17
C THR A 550 -9.95 5.32 -12.32
N GLU A 551 -9.24 6.34 -12.81
CA GLU A 551 -8.18 7.03 -12.05
C GLU A 551 -8.78 7.81 -10.86
N SER A 552 -9.83 8.62 -11.10
CA SER A 552 -10.54 9.37 -10.05
C SER A 552 -11.17 8.45 -9.01
N TYR A 553 -11.76 7.32 -9.42
CA TYR A 553 -12.37 6.38 -8.49
C TYR A 553 -11.33 5.69 -7.60
N VAL A 554 -10.21 5.25 -8.19
CA VAL A 554 -9.13 4.60 -7.46
C VAL A 554 -8.45 5.56 -6.49
N GLU A 555 -8.30 6.84 -6.83
CA GLU A 555 -7.80 7.86 -5.89
C GLU A 555 -8.70 7.99 -4.65
N GLU A 556 -10.03 8.02 -4.82
CA GLU A 556 -10.96 8.07 -3.68
C GLU A 556 -11.04 6.76 -2.87
N PHE A 557 -10.65 5.61 -3.45
CA PHE A 557 -10.50 4.35 -2.71
C PHE A 557 -9.11 4.16 -2.06
N ALA A 558 -8.05 4.71 -2.65
CA ALA A 558 -6.69 4.59 -2.13
C ALA A 558 -6.53 5.33 -0.79
N LYS A 559 -7.19 6.49 -0.62
CA LYS A 559 -7.23 7.26 0.65
C LYS A 559 -7.74 6.43 1.84
N PRO A 560 -8.97 5.86 1.84
CA PRO A 560 -9.45 5.04 2.94
C PRO A 560 -8.64 3.74 3.11
N PHE A 561 -8.19 3.10 2.01
CA PHE A 561 -7.33 1.92 2.09
C PHE A 561 -6.02 2.22 2.84
N ARG A 562 -5.34 3.33 2.49
CA ARG A 562 -4.11 3.79 3.15
C ARG A 562 -4.33 4.06 4.64
N VAL A 563 -5.47 4.67 5.00
CA VAL A 563 -5.84 4.93 6.40
C VAL A 563 -6.04 3.62 7.17
N PHE A 564 -6.82 2.67 6.64
CA PHE A 564 -7.02 1.38 7.29
C PHE A 564 -5.71 0.57 7.39
N TYR A 565 -4.90 0.53 6.32
CA TYR A 565 -3.58 -0.12 6.32
C TYR A 565 -2.71 0.42 7.46
N ASN A 566 -2.47 1.73 7.50
CA ASN A 566 -1.60 2.33 8.51
C ASN A 566 -2.17 2.18 9.93
N ALA A 567 -3.50 2.22 10.11
CA ALA A 567 -4.15 2.08 11.42
C ALA A 567 -4.12 0.64 11.97
N ILE A 568 -4.19 -0.36 11.09
CA ILE A 568 -4.16 -1.78 11.44
C ILE A 568 -2.72 -2.27 11.62
N VAL A 569 -1.85 -2.00 10.64
CA VAL A 569 -0.49 -2.52 10.57
C VAL A 569 0.44 -1.85 11.61
N SER A 570 0.19 -0.60 12.00
CA SER A 570 0.87 0.04 13.15
C SER A 570 0.49 -0.52 14.52
N VAL A 571 -0.44 -1.48 14.59
CA VAL A 571 -0.88 -2.14 15.81
C VAL A 571 -0.51 -3.61 15.78
N ASN A 572 -0.92 -4.32 14.73
CA ASN A 572 -0.52 -5.69 14.43
C ASN A 572 0.43 -5.68 13.21
N GLY A 573 1.74 -5.74 13.47
CA GLY A 573 2.78 -5.65 12.45
C GLY A 573 2.99 -6.92 11.63
N ASN A 574 2.10 -7.91 11.81
CA ASN A 574 2.00 -9.11 11.01
C ASN A 574 0.58 -9.24 10.39
N ALA A 575 -0.26 -8.20 10.47
CA ALA A 575 -1.55 -8.19 9.78
C ALA A 575 -1.35 -7.98 8.28
N ARG A 576 -2.23 -8.59 7.48
CA ARG A 576 -2.33 -8.35 6.03
C ARG A 576 -3.62 -7.63 5.72
N VAL A 577 -3.58 -6.69 4.79
CA VAL A 577 -4.73 -5.87 4.40
C VAL A 577 -4.96 -5.99 2.89
N TYR A 578 -6.20 -6.21 2.49
CA TYR A 578 -6.58 -6.69 1.17
C TYR A 578 -7.63 -5.80 0.50
N ILE A 579 -7.49 -5.58 -0.81
CA ILE A 579 -8.58 -5.06 -1.66
C ILE A 579 -9.50 -6.21 -2.09
N SER A 580 -10.80 -5.96 -2.28
CA SER A 580 -11.79 -6.95 -2.74
C SER A 580 -12.19 -6.71 -4.20
N LEU A 581 -12.15 -7.75 -5.05
CA LEU A 581 -12.50 -7.70 -6.47
C LEU A 581 -13.33 -8.92 -6.90
N ASP A 582 -14.31 -8.70 -7.80
CA ASP A 582 -15.19 -9.74 -8.33
C ASP A 582 -14.61 -10.45 -9.57
N GLN A 583 -15.35 -11.43 -10.09
CA GLN A 583 -14.99 -12.22 -11.27
C GLN A 583 -14.89 -11.43 -12.60
N GLN A 584 -15.39 -10.19 -12.71
CA GLN A 584 -15.50 -9.41 -13.95
C GLN A 584 -14.17 -8.76 -14.36
N TRP A 585 -13.17 -9.59 -14.63
CA TRP A 585 -11.77 -9.20 -14.83
C TRP A 585 -11.51 -8.20 -15.95
N GLY A 586 -11.75 -8.60 -17.21
CA GLY A 586 -11.40 -7.81 -18.39
C GLY A 586 -12.48 -6.82 -18.83
N LYS A 587 -13.69 -6.89 -18.26
CA LYS A 587 -14.84 -6.03 -18.59
C LYS A 587 -15.95 -6.21 -17.54
N SER A 588 -16.60 -5.12 -17.12
CA SER A 588 -17.91 -5.21 -16.45
C SER A 588 -19.01 -5.62 -17.43
N LEU A 589 -19.72 -6.70 -17.08
CA LEU A 589 -20.80 -7.32 -17.85
C LEU A 589 -22.18 -7.03 -17.26
N TYR A 590 -22.30 -6.92 -15.93
CA TYR A 590 -23.58 -6.66 -15.25
C TYR A 590 -23.96 -5.17 -15.19
N SER A 591 -23.00 -4.25 -15.34
CA SER A 591 -23.23 -2.82 -15.14
C SER A 591 -22.53 -2.00 -16.23
N SER A 592 -23.26 -1.17 -16.97
CA SER A 592 -22.69 -0.29 -18.01
C SER A 592 -21.77 0.80 -17.44
N ASN A 593 -21.88 1.06 -16.14
CA ASN A 593 -21.07 2.02 -15.36
C ASN A 593 -20.30 1.31 -14.22
N GLY A 594 -19.95 0.04 -14.41
CA GLY A 594 -19.05 -0.73 -13.53
C GLY A 594 -17.67 -0.90 -14.16
N TYR A 595 -16.66 -1.24 -13.34
CA TYR A 595 -15.27 -1.37 -13.78
C TYR A 595 -14.85 -2.83 -13.93
N GLY A 596 -13.86 -3.09 -14.79
CA GLY A 596 -13.18 -4.38 -14.81
C GLY A 596 -12.24 -4.55 -13.61
N SER A 597 -12.18 -5.73 -13.00
CA SER A 597 -11.26 -6.00 -11.88
C SER A 597 -9.79 -5.78 -12.26
N LYS A 598 -9.43 -5.98 -13.53
CA LYS A 598 -8.07 -5.73 -14.04
C LYS A 598 -7.69 -4.24 -14.01
N GLU A 599 -8.52 -3.36 -14.55
CA GLU A 599 -8.22 -1.92 -14.63
C GLU A 599 -8.12 -1.29 -13.23
N ILE A 600 -8.97 -1.74 -12.30
CA ILE A 600 -8.91 -1.33 -10.89
C ILE A 600 -7.61 -1.81 -10.23
N LEU A 601 -7.20 -3.06 -10.44
CA LEU A 601 -5.95 -3.59 -9.89
C LEU A 601 -4.71 -2.85 -10.43
N ASP A 602 -4.68 -2.60 -11.74
CA ASP A 602 -3.59 -1.89 -12.42
C ASP A 602 -3.46 -0.46 -11.90
N GLU A 603 -4.57 0.28 -11.84
CA GLU A 603 -4.57 1.67 -11.41
C GLU A 603 -4.33 1.80 -9.90
N PHE A 604 -4.87 0.89 -9.07
CA PHE A 604 -4.61 0.87 -7.63
C PHE A 604 -3.12 0.63 -7.32
N ASN A 605 -2.48 -0.29 -8.04
CA ASN A 605 -1.05 -0.52 -7.92
C ASN A 605 -0.23 0.71 -8.37
N LYS A 606 -0.60 1.36 -9.48
CA LYS A 606 0.00 2.63 -9.95
C LYS A 606 -0.12 3.74 -8.91
N ASN A 607 -1.32 3.99 -8.38
CA ASN A 607 -1.59 4.99 -7.35
C ASN A 607 -0.76 4.73 -6.07
N ILE A 608 -0.85 3.51 -5.51
CA ILE A 608 -0.15 3.14 -4.28
C ILE A 608 1.37 3.25 -4.44
N LYS A 609 1.95 2.84 -5.58
CA LYS A 609 3.39 3.00 -5.83
C LYS A 609 3.80 4.46 -5.95
N ALA A 610 3.03 5.29 -6.67
CA ALA A 610 3.33 6.71 -6.86
C ALA A 610 3.43 7.51 -5.54
N CYS A 611 2.52 7.25 -4.58
CA CYS A 611 2.54 7.88 -3.25
C CYS A 611 3.29 7.07 -2.17
N GLY A 612 4.03 6.02 -2.55
CA GLY A 612 4.87 5.18 -1.70
C GLY A 612 4.26 3.79 -1.47
N ASN A 613 4.91 2.74 -1.99
CA ASN A 613 4.39 1.37 -1.97
C ASN A 613 4.19 0.81 -0.55
N ILE A 614 3.24 -0.11 -0.40
CA ILE A 614 2.91 -0.88 0.81
C ILE A 614 2.46 -2.30 0.43
N ASP A 615 2.57 -3.25 1.34
CA ASP A 615 2.28 -4.67 1.09
C ASP A 615 0.79 -5.01 1.24
N TRP A 616 -0.02 -4.40 0.37
CA TRP A 616 -1.40 -4.83 0.13
C TRP A 616 -1.46 -6.23 -0.51
N GLY A 617 -2.52 -6.97 -0.21
CA GLY A 617 -2.89 -8.23 -0.86
C GLY A 617 -4.20 -8.12 -1.67
N LEU A 618 -4.53 -9.18 -2.41
CA LEU A 618 -5.78 -9.28 -3.18
C LEU A 618 -6.73 -10.31 -2.58
N ALA A 619 -7.98 -9.91 -2.39
CA ALA A 619 -9.12 -10.76 -2.06
C ALA A 619 -10.00 -10.88 -3.32
N GLN A 620 -9.98 -12.05 -3.97
CA GLN A 620 -10.66 -12.29 -5.25
C GLN A 620 -11.88 -13.18 -5.05
N HIS A 621 -13.00 -12.88 -5.73
CA HIS A 621 -14.16 -13.75 -5.81
C HIS A 621 -14.24 -14.40 -7.22
N PRO A 622 -13.86 -15.68 -7.39
CA PRO A 622 -13.82 -16.35 -8.70
C PRO A 622 -15.03 -17.29 -8.89
N TYR A 623 -16.24 -16.75 -8.77
CA TYR A 623 -17.49 -17.50 -8.96
C TYR A 623 -17.58 -18.15 -10.36
N ASN A 624 -18.50 -19.11 -10.51
CA ASN A 624 -18.85 -19.62 -11.85
C ASN A 624 -19.57 -18.53 -12.66
N TYR A 625 -19.53 -18.66 -14.00
CA TYR A 625 -20.23 -17.75 -14.89
C TYR A 625 -21.24 -18.50 -15.78
N PRO A 626 -22.55 -18.18 -15.73
CA PRO A 626 -23.20 -17.34 -14.70
C PRO A 626 -23.11 -17.98 -13.29
N LEU A 627 -23.38 -17.20 -12.24
CA LEU A 627 -23.24 -17.67 -10.83
C LEU A 627 -24.09 -18.92 -10.53
N THR A 628 -25.25 -19.04 -11.18
CA THR A 628 -26.16 -20.20 -11.08
C THR A 628 -25.62 -21.48 -11.73
N SER A 629 -24.50 -21.45 -12.46
CA SER A 629 -23.88 -22.63 -13.05
C SER A 629 -23.31 -23.56 -11.98
N ALA A 630 -23.86 -24.77 -11.88
CA ALA A 630 -23.43 -25.78 -10.91
C ALA A 630 -22.13 -26.52 -11.28
N LYS A 631 -21.51 -26.25 -12.44
CA LYS A 631 -20.33 -26.99 -12.97
C LYS A 631 -19.13 -26.06 -13.15
N ALA A 632 -18.13 -26.16 -12.28
CA ALA A 632 -16.92 -25.33 -12.33
C ALA A 632 -15.94 -25.66 -13.46
N TRP A 633 -16.04 -26.87 -14.04
CA TRP A 633 -15.13 -27.37 -15.08
C TRP A 633 -15.67 -27.23 -16.51
N SER A 634 -16.98 -26.98 -16.66
CA SER A 634 -17.71 -27.04 -17.92
C SER A 634 -18.48 -25.74 -18.15
N LEU A 635 -18.40 -25.20 -19.37
CA LEU A 635 -18.96 -23.91 -19.73
C LEU A 635 -19.99 -24.08 -20.85
N SER A 636 -21.05 -23.27 -20.83
CA SER A 636 -21.91 -23.07 -22.00
C SER A 636 -21.13 -22.30 -23.08
N SER A 637 -21.58 -22.35 -24.34
CA SER A 637 -20.95 -21.60 -25.44
C SER A 637 -20.86 -20.09 -25.16
N LYS A 638 -21.88 -19.52 -24.49
CA LYS A 638 -21.94 -18.12 -24.04
C LYS A 638 -20.95 -17.84 -22.90
N ALA A 639 -20.70 -18.78 -21.99
CA ALA A 639 -19.69 -18.61 -20.94
C ALA A 639 -18.25 -18.85 -21.46
N ALA A 640 -18.07 -19.72 -22.45
CA ALA A 640 -16.77 -20.05 -23.04
C ALA A 640 -16.11 -18.89 -23.81
N SER A 641 -16.89 -17.92 -24.30
CA SER A 641 -16.35 -16.69 -24.90
C SER A 641 -15.90 -15.65 -23.86
N TYR A 642 -16.40 -15.72 -22.62
CA TYR A 642 -16.01 -14.82 -21.52
C TYR A 642 -14.93 -15.40 -20.59
N VAL A 643 -14.85 -16.73 -20.45
CA VAL A 643 -13.91 -17.43 -19.55
C VAL A 643 -12.81 -18.09 -20.38
N THR A 644 -11.81 -17.28 -20.73
CA THR A 644 -10.71 -17.65 -21.64
C THR A 644 -9.38 -17.84 -20.91
N GLU A 645 -8.39 -18.43 -21.58
CA GLU A 645 -7.02 -18.59 -21.07
C GLU A 645 -6.15 -17.33 -21.32
N SER A 646 -6.76 -16.20 -21.68
CA SER A 646 -6.10 -14.93 -22.00
C SER A 646 -5.98 -14.01 -20.78
N GLU A 647 -4.91 -13.20 -20.72
CA GLU A 647 -4.78 -12.11 -19.75
C GLU A 647 -5.96 -11.11 -19.82
N ASN A 648 -6.51 -10.90 -21.01
CA ASN A 648 -7.66 -10.03 -21.25
C ASN A 648 -8.99 -10.81 -21.21
N THR A 649 -9.07 -11.90 -20.43
CA THR A 649 -10.31 -12.67 -20.27
C THR A 649 -11.41 -11.79 -19.65
N PRO A 650 -12.61 -11.68 -20.24
CA PRO A 650 -13.69 -10.91 -19.63
C PRO A 650 -14.02 -11.34 -18.20
N VAL A 651 -13.96 -12.64 -17.92
CA VAL A 651 -14.28 -13.21 -16.60
C VAL A 651 -13.19 -14.17 -16.10
N LEU A 652 -12.94 -14.14 -14.78
CA LEU A 652 -12.13 -15.09 -14.02
C LEU A 652 -13.02 -16.05 -13.21
N THR A 653 -12.79 -17.35 -13.37
CA THR A 653 -13.38 -18.44 -12.59
C THR A 653 -12.27 -19.39 -12.16
N ILE A 654 -12.54 -20.39 -11.33
CA ILE A 654 -11.50 -21.39 -10.99
C ILE A 654 -10.95 -22.14 -12.21
N LYS A 655 -11.73 -22.27 -13.30
CA LYS A 655 -11.25 -22.89 -14.54
C LYS A 655 -10.05 -22.14 -15.15
N ASN A 656 -10.01 -20.81 -15.05
CA ASN A 656 -8.93 -19.97 -15.59
C ASN A 656 -8.18 -19.13 -14.53
N ILE A 657 -8.34 -19.40 -13.23
CA ILE A 657 -7.71 -18.63 -12.11
C ILE A 657 -6.18 -18.50 -12.21
N HIS A 658 -5.52 -19.42 -12.91
CA HIS A 658 -4.10 -19.35 -13.22
C HIS A 658 -3.71 -18.10 -14.04
N VAL A 659 -4.66 -17.48 -14.77
CA VAL A 659 -4.47 -16.18 -15.43
C VAL A 659 -4.13 -15.11 -14.41
N LEU A 660 -4.92 -15.00 -13.33
CA LEU A 660 -4.66 -14.05 -12.23
C LEU A 660 -3.33 -14.34 -11.54
N THR A 661 -3.02 -15.60 -11.23
CA THR A 661 -1.76 -15.90 -10.53
C THR A 661 -0.53 -15.73 -11.42
N ASN A 662 -0.66 -15.87 -12.75
CA ASN A 662 0.39 -15.44 -13.70
C ASN A 662 0.49 -13.91 -13.75
N TYR A 663 -0.63 -13.18 -13.62
CA TYR A 663 -0.67 -11.71 -13.65
C TYR A 663 0.06 -11.08 -12.44
N LEU A 664 -0.17 -11.62 -11.24
CA LEU A 664 0.46 -11.15 -10.00
C LEU A 664 1.98 -11.45 -9.94
N GLN A 665 2.52 -12.28 -10.83
CA GLN A 665 3.96 -12.53 -10.98
C GLN A 665 4.68 -11.47 -11.85
N LYS A 666 3.95 -10.55 -12.49
CA LYS A 666 4.56 -9.49 -13.30
C LYS A 666 5.38 -8.52 -12.43
N PRO A 667 6.55 -8.01 -12.88
CA PRO A 667 7.42 -7.13 -12.10
C PRO A 667 6.70 -5.90 -11.52
N GLU A 668 5.76 -5.32 -12.26
CA GLU A 668 4.96 -4.19 -11.81
C GLU A 668 4.04 -4.52 -10.62
N MET A 669 3.64 -5.78 -10.43
CA MET A 669 2.71 -6.23 -9.38
C MET A 669 3.41 -6.71 -8.08
N LEU A 670 4.71 -6.99 -8.12
CA LEU A 670 5.46 -7.49 -6.96
C LEU A 670 5.54 -6.47 -5.81
N THR A 671 5.87 -6.97 -4.61
CA THR A 671 6.31 -6.18 -3.45
C THR A 671 7.69 -5.54 -3.71
N GLU A 672 8.15 -4.63 -2.84
CA GLU A 672 9.50 -4.04 -2.96
C GLU A 672 10.62 -5.09 -2.82
N ASP A 673 10.39 -6.14 -2.03
CA ASP A 673 11.31 -7.29 -1.88
C ASP A 673 11.30 -8.25 -3.10
N GLY A 674 10.41 -8.03 -4.08
CA GLY A 674 10.29 -8.84 -5.29
C GLY A 674 9.42 -10.09 -5.16
N GLU A 675 8.60 -10.18 -4.11
CA GLU A 675 7.71 -11.32 -3.86
C GLU A 675 6.31 -11.10 -4.46
N VAL A 676 5.59 -12.20 -4.73
CA VAL A 676 4.20 -12.14 -5.20
C VAL A 676 3.28 -11.80 -4.04
N ARG A 677 2.41 -10.80 -4.23
CA ARG A 677 1.46 -10.34 -3.20
C ARG A 677 0.47 -11.43 -2.80
N HIS A 678 0.13 -11.45 -1.51
CA HIS A 678 -0.79 -12.44 -0.95
C HIS A 678 -2.17 -12.38 -1.62
N LEU A 679 -2.59 -13.50 -2.21
CA LEU A 679 -3.91 -13.71 -2.81
C LEU A 679 -4.72 -14.67 -1.94
N ILE A 680 -5.89 -14.22 -1.49
CA ILE A 680 -6.94 -15.09 -0.92
C ILE A 680 -8.12 -15.13 -1.87
N LEU A 681 -8.77 -16.29 -1.96
CA LEU A 681 -10.11 -16.37 -2.55
C LEU A 681 -11.11 -16.14 -1.43
N SER A 682 -11.49 -14.88 -1.22
CA SER A 682 -12.24 -14.42 -0.03
C SER A 682 -13.69 -14.82 -0.01
N GLU A 683 -14.26 -15.12 -1.18
CA GLU A 683 -15.59 -15.69 -1.33
C GLU A 683 -15.66 -16.51 -2.62
N MET A 684 -16.32 -17.67 -2.54
CA MET A 684 -16.56 -18.56 -3.67
C MET A 684 -17.61 -19.60 -3.23
N GLY A 685 -18.57 -19.93 -4.08
CA GLY A 685 -19.59 -20.93 -3.75
C GLY A 685 -20.04 -21.74 -4.98
N TYR A 686 -20.62 -22.91 -4.72
CA TYR A 686 -21.21 -23.77 -5.75
C TYR A 686 -22.61 -24.19 -5.34
N THR A 687 -23.60 -23.88 -6.18
CA THR A 687 -25.00 -24.15 -5.88
C THR A 687 -25.35 -25.65 -5.95
N SER A 688 -26.06 -26.14 -4.93
CA SER A 688 -26.66 -27.47 -4.94
C SER A 688 -28.01 -27.56 -5.66
N THR A 689 -28.50 -26.49 -6.28
CA THR A 689 -29.81 -26.45 -6.98
C THR A 689 -29.91 -27.47 -8.12
N ALA A 690 -28.80 -27.75 -8.82
CA ALA A 690 -28.73 -28.81 -9.84
C ALA A 690 -28.34 -30.20 -9.27
N GLY A 691 -28.32 -30.36 -7.94
CA GLY A 691 -27.95 -31.59 -7.23
C GLY A 691 -26.67 -31.45 -6.39
N GLN A 692 -26.68 -32.04 -5.19
CA GLN A 692 -25.55 -31.99 -4.24
C GLN A 692 -24.27 -32.68 -4.76
N GLU A 693 -24.40 -33.63 -5.70
CA GLU A 693 -23.26 -34.26 -6.36
C GLU A 693 -22.50 -33.29 -7.29
N LEU A 694 -23.21 -32.42 -8.03
CA LEU A 694 -22.56 -31.40 -8.86
C LEU A 694 -21.88 -30.31 -8.01
N GLN A 695 -22.51 -29.89 -6.91
CA GLN A 695 -21.87 -29.04 -5.90
C GLN A 695 -20.57 -29.69 -5.38
N SER A 696 -20.63 -30.97 -5.02
CA SER A 696 -19.50 -31.76 -4.52
C SER A 696 -18.37 -31.87 -5.54
N ALA A 697 -18.71 -32.16 -6.81
CA ALA A 697 -17.77 -32.24 -7.92
C ALA A 697 -17.11 -30.89 -8.20
N SER A 698 -17.88 -29.79 -8.23
CA SER A 698 -17.35 -28.44 -8.46
C SER A 698 -16.40 -28.00 -7.36
N PHE A 699 -16.72 -28.29 -6.09
CA PHE A 699 -15.80 -28.01 -4.98
C PHE A 699 -14.53 -28.86 -5.04
N ALA A 700 -14.63 -30.16 -5.33
CA ALA A 700 -13.46 -31.03 -5.43
C ALA A 700 -12.52 -30.61 -6.58
N TYR A 701 -13.09 -30.33 -7.76
CA TYR A 701 -12.39 -29.75 -8.91
C TYR A 701 -11.65 -28.46 -8.54
N ALA A 702 -12.38 -27.52 -7.92
CA ALA A 702 -11.84 -26.22 -7.58
C ALA A 702 -10.74 -26.29 -6.51
N TYR A 703 -10.99 -27.04 -5.43
CA TYR A 703 -10.03 -27.17 -4.34
C TYR A 703 -8.74 -27.85 -4.82
N LYS A 704 -8.78 -28.83 -5.74
CA LYS A 704 -7.56 -29.45 -6.28
C LYS A 704 -6.72 -28.48 -7.13
N ILE A 705 -7.35 -27.55 -7.84
CA ILE A 705 -6.64 -26.45 -8.54
C ILE A 705 -6.03 -25.47 -7.53
N ILE A 706 -6.78 -25.09 -6.50
CA ILE A 706 -6.36 -24.15 -5.44
C ILE A 706 -5.23 -24.72 -4.56
N GLU A 707 -5.32 -26.00 -4.21
CA GLU A 707 -4.31 -26.75 -3.43
C GLU A 707 -2.96 -26.78 -4.16
N ALA A 708 -2.97 -26.97 -5.47
CA ALA A 708 -1.76 -27.08 -6.28
C ALA A 708 -1.11 -25.74 -6.66
N ASN A 709 -1.88 -24.66 -6.79
CA ASN A 709 -1.36 -23.34 -7.16
C ASN A 709 -0.63 -22.69 -5.97
N GLN A 710 0.67 -22.42 -6.09
CA GLN A 710 1.45 -21.95 -4.93
C GLN A 710 1.08 -20.54 -4.43
N TYR A 711 0.47 -19.69 -5.26
CA TYR A 711 0.23 -18.28 -4.96
C TYR A 711 -1.09 -17.98 -4.25
N ILE A 712 -1.99 -18.95 -4.14
CA ILE A 712 -3.27 -18.80 -3.41
C ILE A 712 -3.06 -19.23 -1.96
N ASP A 713 -3.15 -18.30 -1.00
CA ASP A 713 -2.97 -18.56 0.44
C ASP A 713 -4.10 -19.44 1.00
N SER A 714 -5.35 -19.13 0.64
CA SER A 714 -6.56 -19.80 1.15
C SER A 714 -7.76 -19.64 0.22
N VAL A 715 -8.79 -20.46 0.45
CA VAL A 715 -10.14 -20.29 -0.11
C VAL A 715 -11.18 -20.29 1.00
N LEU A 716 -12.07 -19.30 0.95
CA LEU A 716 -13.16 -19.08 1.89
C LEU A 716 -14.47 -19.42 1.16
N LEU A 717 -14.97 -20.64 1.38
CA LEU A 717 -16.20 -21.08 0.76
C LEU A 717 -17.40 -20.35 1.38
N SER A 718 -18.18 -19.66 0.55
CA SER A 718 -19.57 -19.32 0.85
C SER A 718 -20.40 -20.59 0.68
N ARG A 719 -21.00 -21.17 1.72
CA ARG A 719 -20.99 -20.76 3.15
C ARG A 719 -21.15 -22.00 4.05
N GLN A 720 -21.03 -21.85 5.37
CA GLN A 720 -21.23 -23.00 6.28
C GLN A 720 -22.68 -23.52 6.24
N THR A 721 -23.66 -22.62 6.35
CA THR A 721 -25.10 -22.92 6.27
C THR A 721 -25.70 -22.05 5.17
N ASP A 722 -26.50 -22.64 4.27
CA ASP A 722 -27.28 -21.92 3.24
C ASP A 722 -27.99 -20.68 3.82
N ALA A 723 -27.99 -19.56 3.09
CA ALA A 723 -28.92 -18.47 3.38
C ALA A 723 -30.23 -18.67 2.63
N SER A 724 -31.36 -18.39 3.31
CA SER A 724 -32.69 -18.50 2.72
C SER A 724 -32.88 -17.62 1.49
N VAL A 725 -32.29 -16.41 1.48
CA VAL A 725 -32.33 -15.47 0.34
C VAL A 725 -31.51 -15.97 -0.86
N GLU A 726 -30.26 -16.40 -0.64
CA GLU A 726 -29.41 -16.98 -1.69
C GLU A 726 -30.07 -18.22 -2.34
N VAL A 727 -30.66 -19.10 -1.52
CA VAL A 727 -31.37 -20.30 -2.00
C VAL A 727 -32.54 -19.95 -2.93
N GLN A 728 -33.28 -18.86 -2.65
CA GLN A 728 -34.39 -18.39 -3.50
C GLN A 728 -33.90 -17.85 -4.85
N GLN A 729 -32.71 -17.22 -4.89
CA GLN A 729 -32.01 -16.85 -6.12
C GLN A 729 -31.38 -18.06 -6.87
N GLY A 730 -31.61 -19.28 -6.40
CA GLY A 730 -31.02 -20.51 -6.95
C GLY A 730 -29.57 -20.76 -6.51
N LEU A 731 -29.03 -19.96 -5.58
CA LEU A 731 -27.68 -20.05 -5.03
C LEU A 731 -27.69 -20.83 -3.70
N ALA A 732 -27.98 -22.13 -3.75
CA ALA A 732 -27.89 -23.00 -2.57
C ALA A 732 -26.42 -23.39 -2.28
N LEU A 733 -25.59 -22.41 -1.91
CA LEU A 733 -24.12 -22.51 -1.86
C LEU A 733 -23.57 -23.29 -0.66
N GLY A 734 -24.35 -23.40 0.42
CA GLY A 734 -23.89 -23.87 1.72
C GLY A 734 -23.42 -25.33 1.77
N ILE A 735 -22.52 -25.65 2.72
CA ILE A 735 -22.16 -27.04 3.08
C ILE A 735 -23.33 -27.74 3.78
N ASN A 736 -24.08 -26.99 4.58
CA ASN A 736 -25.31 -27.44 5.20
C ASN A 736 -26.53 -26.78 4.54
N GLY A 737 -27.67 -27.48 4.55
CA GLY A 737 -28.98 -26.91 4.22
C GLY A 737 -29.46 -25.89 5.26
N PRO A 738 -30.55 -25.14 5.01
CA PRO A 738 -31.04 -24.10 5.93
C PRO A 738 -31.48 -24.64 7.30
N ASP A 739 -31.87 -25.92 7.39
CA ASP A 739 -32.16 -26.62 8.64
C ASP A 739 -30.91 -27.04 9.43
N GLY A 740 -29.72 -26.73 8.91
CA GLY A 740 -28.42 -27.14 9.44
C GLY A 740 -28.00 -28.56 9.04
N SER A 741 -28.79 -29.33 8.30
CA SER A 741 -28.43 -30.69 7.87
C SER A 741 -27.22 -30.71 6.92
N PRO A 742 -26.33 -31.71 6.99
CA PRO A 742 -25.15 -31.76 6.11
C PRO A 742 -25.52 -32.23 4.69
N LYS A 743 -25.10 -31.47 3.66
CA LYS A 743 -25.14 -31.90 2.25
C LYS A 743 -23.99 -32.87 1.94
N SER A 744 -24.03 -33.53 0.78
CA SER A 744 -22.92 -34.38 0.28
C SER A 744 -21.55 -33.68 0.33
N LEU A 745 -21.53 -32.36 0.09
CA LEU A 745 -20.34 -31.52 0.15
C LEU A 745 -19.62 -31.58 1.51
N TYR A 746 -20.34 -31.80 2.63
CA TYR A 746 -19.74 -31.91 3.96
C TYR A 746 -18.65 -32.99 4.01
N THR A 747 -18.94 -34.18 3.47
CA THR A 747 -18.02 -35.32 3.45
C THR A 747 -16.81 -35.04 2.53
N VAL A 748 -17.04 -34.42 1.38
CA VAL A 748 -15.97 -34.06 0.44
C VAL A 748 -15.06 -33.01 1.06
N TYR A 749 -15.62 -31.90 1.56
CA TYR A 749 -14.88 -30.83 2.22
C TYR A 749 -14.05 -31.36 3.40
N LYS A 750 -14.59 -32.29 4.18
CA LYS A 750 -13.87 -32.94 5.29
C LYS A 750 -12.58 -33.63 4.84
N TYR A 751 -12.62 -34.42 3.78
CA TYR A 751 -11.53 -35.32 3.39
C TYR A 751 -10.67 -34.86 2.19
N ILE A 752 -11.05 -33.82 1.45
CA ILE A 752 -10.38 -33.37 0.21
C ILE A 752 -8.86 -33.16 0.31
N ASP A 753 -8.34 -32.78 1.48
CA ASP A 753 -6.92 -32.48 1.77
C ASP A 753 -6.29 -33.48 2.77
N THR A 754 -6.91 -34.64 2.94
CA THR A 754 -6.50 -35.70 3.88
C THR A 754 -5.90 -36.92 3.13
N PRO A 755 -5.13 -37.80 3.81
CA PRO A 755 -4.71 -39.08 3.25
C PRO A 755 -5.87 -39.94 2.72
N GLU A 756 -7.06 -39.79 3.30
CA GLU A 756 -8.29 -40.49 2.95
C GLU A 756 -9.00 -39.91 1.71
N CYS A 757 -8.54 -38.78 1.15
CA CYS A 757 -9.16 -38.06 0.02
C CYS A 757 -9.78 -38.97 -1.03
N ALA A 758 -8.99 -39.86 -1.64
CA ALA A 758 -9.40 -40.72 -2.75
C ALA A 758 -10.70 -41.52 -2.46
N GLN A 759 -10.85 -42.04 -1.24
CA GLN A 759 -12.04 -42.79 -0.80
C GLN A 759 -13.33 -41.95 -0.85
N TYR A 760 -13.21 -40.63 -0.70
CA TYR A 760 -14.32 -39.69 -0.59
C TYR A 760 -14.42 -38.73 -1.78
N THR A 761 -13.51 -38.80 -2.75
CA THR A 761 -13.48 -37.89 -3.91
C THR A 761 -13.56 -38.59 -5.25
N ASP A 762 -13.02 -39.80 -5.39
CA ASP A 762 -12.74 -40.34 -6.73
C ASP A 762 -13.99 -40.82 -7.48
N TYR A 763 -15.12 -40.95 -6.79
CA TYR A 763 -16.44 -41.12 -7.42
C TYR A 763 -16.89 -39.88 -8.23
N LEU A 764 -16.31 -38.70 -7.96
CA LEU A 764 -16.59 -37.45 -8.68
C LEU A 764 -15.80 -37.32 -9.99
N LEU A 765 -14.73 -38.11 -10.19
CA LEU A 765 -13.94 -38.12 -11.43
C LEU A 765 -14.82 -38.33 -12.70
N PRO A 766 -15.69 -39.36 -12.77
CA PRO A 766 -16.61 -39.53 -13.90
C PRO A 766 -17.72 -38.48 -13.98
N VAL A 767 -18.08 -37.81 -12.87
CA VAL A 767 -19.04 -36.69 -12.87
C VAL A 767 -18.43 -35.47 -13.56
N ILE A 768 -17.14 -35.24 -13.33
CA ILE A 768 -16.34 -34.18 -13.97
C ILE A 768 -15.99 -34.55 -15.43
N GLY A 769 -15.79 -35.84 -15.71
CA GLY A 769 -15.39 -36.36 -17.02
C GLY A 769 -13.87 -36.52 -17.18
N ILE A 770 -13.15 -36.71 -16.07
CA ILE A 770 -11.70 -36.95 -16.01
C ILE A 770 -11.40 -38.34 -15.46
N SER A 771 -10.20 -38.87 -15.70
CA SER A 771 -9.73 -40.14 -15.14
C SER A 771 -8.80 -39.95 -13.92
N SER A 772 -8.26 -38.75 -13.72
CA SER A 772 -7.36 -38.40 -12.61
C SER A 772 -7.38 -36.90 -12.31
N TRP A 773 -7.24 -36.53 -11.03
CA TRP A 773 -7.03 -35.14 -10.60
C TRP A 773 -5.80 -34.47 -11.24
N ASN A 774 -4.83 -35.26 -11.71
CA ASN A 774 -3.68 -34.76 -12.47
C ASN A 774 -4.04 -34.12 -13.82
N GLU A 775 -5.24 -34.36 -14.36
CA GLU A 775 -5.72 -33.73 -15.60
C GLU A 775 -6.14 -32.26 -15.40
N VAL A 776 -6.48 -31.88 -14.17
CA VAL A 776 -6.94 -30.51 -13.82
C VAL A 776 -5.86 -29.71 -13.07
N ILE A 777 -4.94 -30.41 -12.40
CA ILE A 777 -3.79 -29.82 -11.70
C ILE A 777 -2.73 -29.37 -12.71
N ARG A 778 -2.59 -28.05 -12.89
CA ARG A 778 -1.42 -27.44 -13.53
C ARG A 778 -0.35 -27.21 -12.46
N GLN A 779 0.79 -27.90 -12.54
CA GLN A 779 1.94 -27.65 -11.65
C GLN A 779 2.54 -26.27 -11.96
N ARG A 780 2.22 -25.25 -11.14
CA ARG A 780 2.78 -23.89 -11.17
C ARG A 780 2.77 -23.25 -9.79
#